data_AF-A0A1H6VZ66-F1
#
_entry.id   AF-A0A1H6VZ66-F1
#
_cell.length_a   1.000
_cell.length_b   1.000
_cell.length_c   1.000
_cell.angle_alpha   90.00
_cell.angle_beta   90.00
_cell.angle_gamma   90.00
#
_symmetry.space_group_name_H-M   'P 1'
#
loop_
_entity.id
_entity.type
_entity.pdbx_description
1 polymer ?
#
loop_
_entity_poly.entity_id
_entity_poly.type
_entity_poly.pdbx_seq_one_letter_code
_entity_poly.pdbx_strand_id
1 'polypeptide(L)'
;MDQQSLNPETILMQAADNAIVSGESVGQPITYEKIPTQIFADSKDASNAVAQEIADLIRQKQKEGKPCVLGLATGSSPKTVYAKLVKMHKEEGLSFKNVISFNLDEYYQMEPDSIHSYHRFMKEQLFDHVDIPKENYFLPDGTIPAAMVRDYCTSYENKINAVGGLDFQLLGIGGNGHIGFNEPGSLINARTRLITLDHSTRAAAAMEFGGLHKVPRKAITLGVAPILSARRIVLLAWGERKASVIRGAVEGPVTERNPASYLQAHPDVSFILDESAASELTRVKTPWSVDSVVWDNKMIKKAVTHLSQSLKKPILKLTDKDYNDNGMSDLLAQYGACYEININVFNQLQHTITGWPGGKANADDTNRPERAQPAKKRVLIFSPHPDDDIISMGGTFQRLVDQGHEVHVAYQTSGNIAVADDEALRFIDFVVDFNKEFGIESPEATKIFTDAKEFLKHTKDSEIDTPEIRHVKGTLRRGEAKATCRFVGIPVENAHFLNMPFYETGTVQKNPIGEADIKIIENLIEEIKPHQIYAAGDFADPHGTHKVCWDAIEAALGRSKHKNFMKDCWVWLYRGAWAEWDIYEIEMAVPMSPDQVLKKRQGIFKHQSQKDGVVFQGDDSREFWQRAEERNRGTAQLYDDLGLAEYEAMEAFVRWKF
;
A
#
# COMPACT_ATOMS: atom_id res chain seq x y z
N MET A 1 14.41 18.93 -58.22
CA MET A 1 13.42 17.97 -57.69
C MET A 1 14.21 16.96 -56.88
N ASP A 2 14.08 17.04 -55.57
CA ASP A 2 14.05 15.88 -54.67
C ASP A 2 13.83 16.42 -53.26
N GLN A 3 12.57 16.35 -52.83
CA GLN A 3 12.15 16.54 -51.44
C GLN A 3 12.47 15.25 -50.70
N GLN A 4 13.46 15.26 -49.81
CA GLN A 4 13.54 14.26 -48.75
C GLN A 4 12.66 14.71 -47.59
N SER A 5 11.53 14.02 -47.44
CA SER A 5 10.63 14.11 -46.29
C SER A 5 11.32 13.61 -45.03
N LEU A 6 11.59 14.50 -44.08
CA LEU A 6 11.96 14.13 -42.71
C LEU A 6 10.72 13.57 -41.98
N ASN A 7 10.90 12.45 -41.26
CA ASN A 7 9.87 11.74 -40.52
C ASN A 7 9.31 12.61 -39.36
N PRO A 8 7.98 12.76 -39.20
CA PRO A 8 7.36 13.54 -38.11
C PRO A 8 7.82 13.14 -36.70
N GLU A 9 8.15 11.87 -36.46
CA GLU A 9 8.64 11.38 -35.16
C GLU A 9 10.01 11.97 -34.78
N THR A 10 10.85 12.28 -35.76
CA THR A 10 12.20 12.84 -35.53
C THR A 10 12.14 14.32 -35.16
N ILE A 11 11.09 15.03 -35.60
CA ILE A 11 10.85 16.45 -35.25
C ILE A 11 10.28 16.56 -33.82
N LEU A 12 9.45 15.60 -33.39
CA LEU A 12 8.90 15.54 -32.03
C LEU A 12 9.96 15.22 -30.95
N MET A 13 10.91 14.32 -31.23
CA MET A 13 12.01 14.05 -30.27
C MET A 13 12.99 15.22 -30.16
N GLN A 14 13.30 15.94 -31.25
CA GLN A 14 14.19 17.10 -31.19
C GLN A 14 13.56 18.33 -30.52
N ALA A 15 12.23 18.45 -30.52
CA ALA A 15 11.52 19.48 -29.77
C ALA A 15 11.49 19.19 -28.25
N ALA A 16 11.47 17.91 -27.85
CA ALA A 16 11.51 17.50 -26.45
C ALA A 16 12.89 17.72 -25.81
N ASP A 17 13.99 17.47 -26.54
CA ASP A 17 15.35 17.64 -26.01
C ASP A 17 15.79 19.11 -25.93
N ASN A 18 15.30 19.99 -26.82
CA ASN A 18 15.63 21.41 -26.79
C ASN A 18 14.83 22.23 -25.75
N ALA A 19 13.73 21.69 -25.22
CA ALA A 19 12.97 22.34 -24.15
C ALA A 19 13.66 22.27 -22.77
N ILE A 20 14.73 21.47 -22.64
CA ILE A 20 15.45 21.27 -21.37
C ILE A 20 16.55 22.33 -21.16
N VAL A 21 16.88 23.17 -22.16
CA VAL A 21 18.06 24.06 -22.09
C VAL A 21 17.76 25.56 -22.25
N SER A 22 16.51 25.99 -22.46
CA SER A 22 16.14 27.41 -22.45
C SER A 22 15.15 27.70 -21.34
N GLY A 23 15.58 28.47 -20.34
CA GLY A 23 14.76 29.01 -19.26
C GLY A 23 13.71 30.00 -19.75
N GLU A 24 12.74 29.52 -20.52
CA GLU A 24 11.49 30.18 -20.82
C GLU A 24 10.39 29.53 -19.96
N SER A 25 9.61 30.37 -19.29
CA SER A 25 8.53 29.97 -18.39
C SER A 25 7.46 29.17 -19.14
N VAL A 26 7.58 27.85 -19.15
CA VAL A 26 6.43 26.95 -19.33
C VAL A 26 5.45 27.31 -18.22
N GLY A 27 4.25 27.76 -18.59
CA GLY A 27 3.24 28.25 -17.64
C GLY A 27 3.06 27.26 -16.50
N GLN A 28 3.02 27.75 -15.26
CA GLN A 28 2.74 26.89 -14.11
C GLN A 28 1.46 26.09 -14.41
N PRO A 29 1.45 24.76 -14.17
CA PRO A 29 0.26 23.96 -14.41
C PRO A 29 -0.91 24.57 -13.64
N ILE A 30 -2.08 24.64 -14.26
CA ILE A 30 -3.29 25.10 -13.59
C ILE A 30 -3.67 24.01 -12.59
N THR A 31 -3.64 24.32 -11.29
CA THR A 31 -3.92 23.33 -10.25
C THR A 31 -4.79 23.92 -9.13
N TYR A 32 -5.51 23.07 -8.39
CA TYR A 32 -6.35 23.47 -7.24
C TYR A 32 -5.58 23.43 -5.91
N GLU A 33 -4.40 22.81 -5.92
CA GLU A 33 -3.52 22.67 -4.78
C GLU A 33 -3.04 24.06 -4.32
N LYS A 34 -3.27 24.34 -3.04
CA LYS A 34 -2.84 25.56 -2.35
C LYS A 34 -1.44 25.43 -1.75
N ILE A 35 -0.85 24.25 -1.87
CA ILE A 35 0.49 23.90 -1.40
C ILE A 35 1.28 23.32 -2.59
N PRO A 36 2.54 23.73 -2.81
CA PRO A 36 3.42 23.08 -3.77
C PRO A 36 3.44 21.56 -3.59
N THR A 37 2.96 20.83 -4.60
CA THR A 37 2.77 19.38 -4.54
C THR A 37 3.53 18.70 -5.67
N GLN A 38 4.52 17.88 -5.30
CA GLN A 38 5.34 17.10 -6.22
C GLN A 38 4.90 15.64 -6.21
N ILE A 39 4.67 15.08 -7.39
CA ILE A 39 4.24 13.70 -7.57
C ILE A 39 5.40 12.94 -8.22
N PHE A 40 5.80 11.83 -7.60
CA PHE A 40 6.84 10.94 -8.08
C PHE A 40 6.23 9.60 -8.49
N ALA A 41 6.81 8.96 -9.51
CA ALA A 41 6.41 7.61 -9.92
C ALA A 41 6.72 6.57 -8.82
N ASP A 42 7.83 6.72 -8.11
CA ASP A 42 8.24 5.84 -7.00
C ASP A 42 8.62 6.67 -5.77
N SER A 43 8.10 6.23 -4.61
CA SER A 43 8.51 6.65 -3.27
C SER A 43 10.04 6.65 -3.03
N LYS A 44 10.81 5.78 -3.72
CA LYS A 44 12.28 5.70 -3.60
C LYS A 44 12.96 6.94 -4.17
N ASP A 45 12.50 7.41 -5.33
CA ASP A 45 13.04 8.61 -5.99
C ASP A 45 12.64 9.86 -5.21
N ALA A 46 11.39 9.91 -4.76
CA ALA A 46 10.90 10.95 -3.86
C ALA A 46 11.73 11.03 -2.57
N SER A 47 11.99 9.88 -1.94
CA SER A 47 12.79 9.79 -0.72
C SER A 47 14.25 10.20 -0.95
N ASN A 48 14.79 9.91 -2.14
CA ASN A 48 16.13 10.34 -2.52
C ASN A 48 16.22 11.87 -2.67
N ALA A 49 15.23 12.48 -3.31
CA ALA A 49 15.16 13.94 -3.45
C ALA A 49 15.08 14.65 -2.09
N VAL A 50 14.23 14.15 -1.18
CA VAL A 50 14.10 14.72 0.16
C VAL A 50 15.35 14.48 1.02
N ALA A 51 15.98 13.32 0.92
CA ALA A 51 17.27 13.07 1.59
C ALA A 51 18.37 14.02 1.10
N GLN A 52 18.39 14.31 -0.21
CA GLN A 52 19.32 15.26 -0.80
C GLN A 52 19.07 16.69 -0.29
N GLU A 53 17.81 17.14 -0.21
CA GLU A 53 17.45 18.46 0.35
C GLU A 53 17.93 18.60 1.80
N ILE A 54 17.74 17.57 2.63
CA ILE A 54 18.22 17.55 4.02
C ILE A 54 19.76 17.56 4.06
N ALA A 55 20.42 16.74 3.25
CA ALA A 55 21.89 16.66 3.20
C ALA A 55 22.51 18.01 2.79
N ASP A 56 21.92 18.69 1.82
CA ASP A 56 22.39 19.99 1.34
C ASP A 56 22.17 21.08 2.38
N LEU A 57 21.06 21.06 3.11
CA LEU A 57 20.84 21.94 4.26
C LEU A 57 21.89 21.71 5.35
N ILE A 58 22.19 20.46 5.68
CA ILE A 58 23.24 20.12 6.66
C ILE A 58 24.59 20.68 6.20
N ARG A 59 25.00 20.42 4.95
CA ARG A 59 26.25 20.91 4.36
C ARG A 59 26.31 22.45 4.36
N GLN A 60 25.20 23.10 4.03
CA GLN A 60 25.10 24.56 4.04
C GLN A 60 25.31 25.11 5.46
N LYS A 61 24.58 24.60 6.45
CA LYS A 61 24.70 25.03 7.85
C LYS A 61 26.09 24.79 8.42
N GLN A 62 26.72 23.67 8.05
CA GLN A 62 28.11 23.37 8.38
C GLN A 62 29.07 24.42 7.82
N LYS A 63 28.92 24.78 6.54
CA LYS A 63 29.72 25.82 5.89
C LYS A 63 29.53 27.19 6.55
N GLU A 64 28.33 27.47 7.06
CA GLU A 64 28.02 28.69 7.81
C GLU A 64 28.50 28.65 9.28
N GLY A 65 29.03 27.52 9.76
CA GLY A 65 29.42 27.34 11.16
C GLY A 65 28.24 27.35 12.14
N LYS A 66 27.02 27.03 11.68
CA LYS A 66 25.79 27.01 12.48
C LYS A 66 25.30 25.57 12.69
N PRO A 67 24.56 25.31 13.79
CA PRO A 67 23.84 24.05 13.92
C PRO A 67 22.76 23.95 12.84
N CYS A 68 22.50 22.72 12.39
CA CYS A 68 21.36 22.39 11.53
C CYS A 68 20.27 21.75 12.41
N VAL A 69 19.13 22.43 12.58
CA VAL A 69 18.08 21.97 13.50
C VAL A 69 16.97 21.27 12.73
N LEU A 70 16.82 19.97 12.92
CA LEU A 70 15.89 19.12 12.16
C LEU A 70 14.72 18.64 13.03
N GLY A 71 13.50 18.83 12.56
CA GLY A 71 12.30 18.16 13.01
C GLY A 71 12.12 16.83 12.26
N LEU A 72 12.06 15.71 12.97
CA LEU A 72 12.03 14.37 12.37
C LEU A 72 10.73 13.62 12.69
N ALA A 73 10.20 12.92 11.69
CA ALA A 73 9.03 12.07 11.80
C ALA A 73 9.41 10.58 11.99
N THR A 74 8.50 9.79 12.51
CA THR A 74 8.60 8.32 12.57
C THR A 74 7.61 7.66 11.60
N GLY A 75 7.47 6.34 11.66
CA GLY A 75 6.55 5.57 10.81
C GLY A 75 7.21 5.06 9.53
N SER A 76 6.40 4.48 8.64
CA SER A 76 6.89 3.82 7.42
C SER A 76 7.45 4.81 6.38
N SER A 77 6.82 5.98 6.22
CA SER A 77 7.14 6.93 5.15
C SER A 77 8.57 7.49 5.16
N PRO A 78 9.17 7.89 6.31
CA PRO A 78 10.52 8.46 6.33
C PRO A 78 11.65 7.41 6.33
N LYS A 79 11.37 6.09 6.45
CA LYS A 79 12.43 5.05 6.54
C LYS A 79 13.42 5.11 5.38
N THR A 80 12.92 5.26 4.16
CA THR A 80 13.76 5.31 2.96
C THR A 80 14.60 6.60 2.93
N VAL A 81 14.09 7.72 3.42
CA VAL A 81 14.86 8.97 3.57
C VAL A 81 16.04 8.74 4.53
N TYR A 82 15.79 8.11 5.68
CA TYR A 82 16.85 7.80 6.65
C TYR A 82 17.90 6.85 6.09
N ALA A 83 17.48 5.79 5.39
CA ALA A 83 18.41 4.87 4.74
C ALA A 83 19.32 5.58 3.72
N LYS A 84 18.78 6.55 2.96
CA LYS A 84 19.55 7.37 2.02
C LYS A 84 20.53 8.31 2.73
N LEU A 85 20.11 8.97 3.81
CA LEU A 85 20.98 9.81 4.64
C LEU A 85 22.15 9.02 5.25
N VAL A 86 21.87 7.82 5.76
CA VAL A 86 22.89 6.89 6.28
C VAL A 86 23.87 6.50 5.17
N LYS A 87 23.38 6.25 3.95
CA LYS A 87 24.23 5.96 2.80
C LYS A 87 25.14 7.14 2.47
N MET A 88 24.60 8.35 2.37
CA MET A 88 25.36 9.59 2.14
C MET A 88 26.42 9.83 3.24
N HIS A 89 26.11 9.51 4.50
CA HIS A 89 27.09 9.58 5.58
C HIS A 89 28.27 8.61 5.35
N LYS A 90 27.97 7.34 5.06
CA LYS A 90 28.98 6.28 4.92
C LYS A 90 29.81 6.42 3.64
N GLU A 91 29.21 6.88 2.54
CA GLU A 91 29.81 6.85 1.20
C GLU A 91 30.25 8.23 0.69
N GLU A 92 29.56 9.30 1.08
CA GLU A 92 29.78 10.67 0.55
C GLU A 92 30.34 11.66 1.59
N GLY A 93 30.55 11.22 2.83
CA GLY A 93 31.13 12.04 3.89
C GLY A 93 30.18 13.09 4.49
N LEU A 94 28.86 12.91 4.37
CA LEU A 94 27.88 13.76 5.06
C LEU A 94 28.03 13.60 6.58
N SER A 95 28.38 14.66 7.32
CA SER A 95 28.52 14.59 8.80
C SER A 95 27.26 15.13 9.51
N PHE A 96 26.90 14.52 10.64
CA PHE A 96 25.81 14.91 11.52
C PHE A 96 26.30 15.57 12.82
N LYS A 97 27.60 15.86 12.95
CA LYS A 97 28.19 16.44 14.18
C LYS A 97 27.59 17.78 14.61
N ASN A 98 27.13 18.59 13.67
CA ASN A 98 26.48 19.88 13.93
C ASN A 98 24.94 19.81 13.80
N VAL A 99 24.37 18.61 13.66
CA VAL A 99 22.93 18.42 13.59
C VAL A 99 22.36 18.34 15.00
N ILE A 100 21.21 19.00 15.20
CA ILE A 100 20.37 18.88 16.39
C ILE A 100 19.00 18.42 15.91
N SER A 101 18.45 17.33 16.45
CA SER A 101 17.15 16.80 16.01
C SER A 101 16.10 16.80 17.11
N PHE A 102 14.86 17.09 16.73
CA PHE A 102 13.67 17.00 17.57
C PHE A 102 12.60 16.14 16.88
N ASN A 103 12.16 15.06 17.53
CA ASN A 103 11.09 14.22 17.01
C ASN A 103 9.70 14.74 17.41
N LEU A 104 8.71 14.43 16.58
CA LEU A 104 7.33 14.88 16.77
C LEU A 104 6.67 14.28 18.01
N ASP A 105 6.90 13.01 18.32
CA ASP A 105 6.07 12.30 19.31
C ASP A 105 6.76 11.09 19.94
N GLU A 106 6.16 10.60 21.03
CA GLU A 106 6.39 9.29 21.62
C GLU A 106 5.11 8.81 22.32
N TYR A 107 4.85 7.50 22.31
CA TYR A 107 3.76 6.90 23.06
C TYR A 107 3.92 7.12 24.57
N TYR A 108 2.81 7.35 25.27
CA TYR A 108 2.84 7.57 26.71
C TYR A 108 2.83 6.24 27.48
N GLN A 109 3.61 6.16 28.56
CA GLN A 109 3.95 4.93 29.28
C GLN A 109 4.74 3.92 28.43
N MET A 110 5.52 4.42 27.47
CA MET A 110 6.39 3.62 26.62
C MET A 110 7.83 3.69 27.13
N GLU A 111 8.44 2.52 27.34
CA GLU A 111 9.87 2.42 27.67
C GLU A 111 10.74 2.63 26.42
N PRO A 112 11.86 3.38 26.50
CA PRO A 112 12.67 3.72 25.33
C PRO A 112 13.31 2.55 24.57
N ASP A 113 13.41 1.36 25.18
CA ASP A 113 13.98 0.13 24.63
C ASP A 113 12.91 -0.83 24.04
N SER A 114 11.63 -0.52 24.26
CA SER A 114 10.50 -1.25 23.66
C SER A 114 10.60 -1.26 22.14
N ILE A 115 10.26 -2.40 21.50
CA ILE A 115 10.22 -2.53 20.03
C ILE A 115 9.28 -1.53 19.36
N HIS A 116 8.29 -1.00 20.09
CA HIS A 116 7.32 -0.02 19.58
C HIS A 116 7.66 1.42 19.93
N SER A 117 8.77 1.65 20.65
CA SER A 117 9.21 3.00 21.01
C SER A 117 9.78 3.74 19.80
N TYR A 118 9.44 5.01 19.69
CA TYR A 118 10.02 5.91 18.71
C TYR A 118 11.49 6.26 19.03
N HIS A 119 11.93 6.18 20.29
CA HIS A 119 13.37 6.23 20.64
C HIS A 119 14.13 5.09 19.96
N ARG A 120 13.65 3.86 20.12
CA ARG A 120 14.27 2.69 19.51
C ARG A 120 14.22 2.76 17.98
N PHE A 121 13.07 3.11 17.42
CA PHE A 121 12.90 3.31 15.98
C PHE A 121 13.97 4.25 15.42
N MET A 122 14.15 5.44 16.01
CA MET A 122 15.09 6.42 15.47
C MET A 122 16.56 5.99 15.60
N LYS A 123 16.90 5.25 16.65
CA LYS A 123 18.23 4.64 16.78
C LYS A 123 18.51 3.65 15.66
N GLU A 124 17.59 2.70 15.46
CA GLU A 124 17.70 1.65 14.44
C GLU A 124 17.65 2.20 13.01
N GLN A 125 16.88 3.27 12.75
CA GLN A 125 16.74 3.81 11.40
C GLN A 125 17.80 4.86 11.04
N LEU A 126 18.35 5.60 12.01
CA LEU A 126 19.23 6.74 11.74
C LEU A 126 20.38 6.89 12.74
N PHE A 127 20.08 7.10 14.03
CA PHE A 127 21.06 7.66 14.97
C PHE A 127 22.24 6.74 15.28
N ASP A 128 22.06 5.42 15.30
CA ASP A 128 23.17 4.47 15.51
C ASP A 128 24.03 4.25 14.24
N HIS A 129 23.68 4.92 13.14
CA HIS A 129 24.32 4.75 11.84
C HIS A 129 25.02 6.02 11.31
N VAL A 130 24.98 7.11 12.08
CA VAL A 130 25.59 8.41 11.73
C VAL A 130 26.36 8.99 12.93
N ASP A 131 27.17 10.02 12.70
CA ASP A 131 28.02 10.67 13.72
C ASP A 131 27.33 11.81 14.48
N ILE A 132 26.02 11.69 14.76
CA ILE A 132 25.27 12.65 15.57
C ILE A 132 25.63 12.51 17.07
N PRO A 133 25.92 13.61 17.79
CA PRO A 133 26.17 13.55 19.24
C PRO A 133 24.91 13.14 20.01
N LYS A 134 25.07 12.35 21.08
CA LYS A 134 23.93 11.82 21.86
C LYS A 134 23.12 12.91 22.55
N GLU A 135 23.78 14.00 22.90
CA GLU A 135 23.21 15.21 23.49
C GLU A 135 22.41 16.06 22.49
N ASN A 136 22.47 15.75 21.20
CA ASN A 136 21.88 16.57 20.13
C ASN A 136 20.60 15.99 19.53
N TYR A 137 20.19 14.76 19.85
CA TYR A 137 18.89 14.25 19.43
C TYR A 137 17.92 14.17 20.62
N PHE A 138 16.70 14.67 20.39
CA PHE A 138 15.67 14.77 21.41
C PHE A 138 14.38 14.14 20.92
N LEU A 139 13.83 13.21 21.69
CA LEU A 139 12.48 12.70 21.50
C LEU A 139 11.67 12.94 22.78
N PRO A 140 10.34 13.07 22.68
CA PRO A 140 9.49 13.08 23.85
C PRO A 140 9.71 11.83 24.73
N ASP A 141 9.61 11.99 26.05
CA ASP A 141 9.83 10.92 27.02
C ASP A 141 8.48 10.39 27.49
N GLY A 142 8.15 9.18 27.02
CA GLY A 142 6.92 8.49 27.35
C GLY A 142 6.80 8.06 28.81
N THR A 143 7.90 8.02 29.57
CA THR A 143 7.94 7.52 30.96
C THR A 143 7.67 8.61 32.01
N ILE A 144 7.56 9.86 31.58
CA ILE A 144 7.39 11.01 32.48
C ILE A 144 6.11 10.86 33.32
N PRO A 145 6.19 11.08 34.66
CA PRO A 145 5.02 11.05 35.52
C PRO A 145 3.93 12.04 35.07
N ALA A 146 2.67 11.63 35.12
CA ALA A 146 1.55 12.42 34.59
C ALA A 146 1.48 13.85 35.14
N ALA A 147 1.88 14.06 36.40
CA ALA A 147 1.93 15.38 37.04
C ALA A 147 2.97 16.34 36.41
N MET A 148 4.03 15.80 35.80
CA MET A 148 5.16 16.56 35.23
C MET A 148 5.02 16.80 33.72
N VAL A 149 4.06 16.14 33.07
CA VAL A 149 3.90 16.16 31.60
C VAL A 149 3.79 17.58 31.04
N ARG A 150 3.04 18.47 31.71
CA ARG A 150 2.85 19.86 31.24
C ARG A 150 4.16 20.65 31.23
N ASP A 151 4.91 20.55 32.33
CA ASP A 151 6.20 21.25 32.47
C ASP A 151 7.23 20.65 31.52
N TYR A 152 7.21 19.32 31.34
CA TYR A 152 8.04 18.62 30.36
C TYR A 152 7.77 19.12 28.93
N CYS A 153 6.50 19.20 28.50
CA CYS A 153 6.14 19.66 27.17
C CYS A 153 6.60 21.12 26.94
N THR A 154 6.46 21.97 27.95
CA THR A 154 6.92 23.36 27.90
C THR A 154 8.46 23.43 27.77
N SER A 155 9.17 22.61 28.54
CA SER A 155 10.63 22.48 28.47
C SER A 155 11.09 21.98 27.10
N TYR A 156 10.36 21.06 26.48
CA TYR A 156 10.67 20.55 25.15
C TYR A 156 10.60 21.66 24.08
N GLU A 157 9.55 22.49 24.08
CA GLU A 157 9.48 23.66 23.18
C GLU A 157 10.56 24.70 23.48
N ASN A 158 10.87 24.93 24.76
CA ASN A 158 11.93 25.86 25.14
C ASN A 158 13.30 25.42 24.62
N LYS A 159 13.59 24.11 24.56
CA LYS A 159 14.82 23.59 23.94
C LYS A 159 14.89 23.90 22.45
N ILE A 160 13.77 23.73 21.72
CA ILE A 160 13.68 24.09 20.30
C ILE A 160 13.93 25.59 20.10
N ASN A 161 13.30 26.43 20.91
CA ASN A 161 13.47 27.89 20.82
C ASN A 161 14.89 28.33 21.19
N ALA A 162 15.52 27.69 22.17
CA ALA A 162 16.88 28.02 22.62
C ALA A 162 17.95 27.80 21.54
N VAL A 163 17.72 26.87 20.62
CA VAL A 163 18.62 26.61 19.47
C VAL A 163 18.22 27.39 18.21
N GLY A 164 17.24 28.29 18.31
CA GLY A 164 16.83 29.18 17.22
C GLY A 164 15.71 28.63 16.32
N GLY A 165 14.95 27.65 16.78
CA GLY A 165 13.85 27.03 16.04
C GLY A 165 14.30 25.98 15.02
N LEU A 166 13.33 25.30 14.41
CA LEU A 166 13.57 24.23 13.43
C LEU A 166 13.93 24.83 12.06
N ASP A 167 15.05 24.41 11.47
CA ASP A 167 15.42 24.76 10.09
C ASP A 167 14.57 23.99 9.08
N PHE A 168 14.25 22.73 9.40
CA PHE A 168 13.51 21.83 8.53
C PHE A 168 12.63 20.93 9.38
N GLN A 169 11.40 20.68 8.97
CA GLN A 169 10.50 19.73 9.60
C GLN A 169 10.03 18.70 8.57
N LEU A 170 10.45 17.46 8.75
CA LEU A 170 9.93 16.31 8.02
C LEU A 170 8.63 15.84 8.69
N LEU A 171 7.57 15.67 7.91
CA LEU A 171 6.27 15.18 8.37
C LEU A 171 5.83 13.96 7.55
N GLY A 172 5.05 13.10 8.18
CA GLY A 172 4.12 12.20 7.50
C GLY A 172 2.68 12.65 7.74
N ILE A 173 1.73 11.96 7.10
CA ILE A 173 0.29 12.19 7.31
C ILE A 173 -0.46 10.92 7.74
N GLY A 174 -1.31 11.06 8.75
CA GLY A 174 -2.24 10.02 9.20
C GLY A 174 -3.33 9.71 8.18
N GLY A 175 -3.97 8.54 8.29
CA GLY A 175 -5.12 8.19 7.43
C GLY A 175 -6.33 9.11 7.64
N ASN A 176 -6.35 9.82 8.77
CA ASN A 176 -7.35 10.81 9.16
C ASN A 176 -6.86 12.27 8.98
N GLY A 177 -5.69 12.48 8.36
CA GLY A 177 -5.12 13.82 8.14
C GLY A 177 -4.28 14.39 9.29
N HIS A 178 -4.02 13.64 10.36
CA HIS A 178 -3.14 14.10 11.44
C HIS A 178 -1.69 14.34 10.97
N ILE A 179 -0.99 15.25 11.65
CA ILE A 179 0.48 15.45 11.57
C ILE A 179 1.08 15.31 12.97
N GLY A 180 2.10 14.46 13.12
CA GLY A 180 2.43 13.88 14.43
C GLY A 180 1.20 13.16 15.01
N PHE A 181 0.91 13.29 16.30
CA PHE A 181 -0.39 12.87 16.88
C PHE A 181 -1.38 14.03 17.04
N ASN A 182 -1.30 15.08 16.22
CA ASN A 182 -2.33 16.12 16.19
C ASN A 182 -3.57 15.59 15.45
N GLU A 183 -4.39 14.84 16.18
CA GLU A 183 -5.63 14.20 15.68
C GLU A 183 -6.69 15.22 15.24
N PRO A 184 -7.68 14.80 14.42
CA PRO A 184 -8.85 15.62 14.11
C PRO A 184 -9.48 16.24 15.37
N GLY A 185 -9.73 17.56 15.31
CA GLY A 185 -10.12 18.38 16.46
C GLY A 185 -8.96 19.13 17.12
N SER A 186 -7.71 18.86 16.73
CA SER A 186 -6.55 19.66 17.15
C SER A 186 -6.60 21.05 16.52
N LEU A 187 -6.39 22.09 17.34
CA LEU A 187 -6.41 23.48 16.90
C LEU A 187 -5.06 23.93 16.35
N ILE A 188 -5.07 24.92 15.46
CA ILE A 188 -3.84 25.47 14.84
C ILE A 188 -2.84 26.04 15.86
N ASN A 189 -3.33 26.58 16.99
CA ASN A 189 -2.51 27.12 18.06
C ASN A 189 -2.09 26.06 19.10
N ALA A 190 -2.36 24.77 18.85
CA ALA A 190 -2.03 23.70 19.77
C ALA A 190 -0.52 23.64 20.02
N ARG A 191 -0.17 23.49 21.30
CA ARG A 191 1.19 23.32 21.81
C ARG A 191 1.49 21.85 22.04
N THR A 192 2.74 21.56 22.35
CA THR A 192 3.24 20.24 22.77
C THR A 192 2.45 19.79 23.98
N ARG A 193 1.89 18.57 23.91
CA ARG A 193 0.94 18.10 24.92
C ARG A 193 0.85 16.59 24.93
N LEU A 194 0.27 16.08 26.01
CA LEU A 194 -0.30 14.74 26.05
C LEU A 194 -1.66 14.76 25.34
N ILE A 195 -1.83 13.84 24.40
CA ILE A 195 -3.05 13.67 23.62
C ILE A 195 -3.58 12.24 23.77
N THR A 196 -4.91 12.10 23.72
CA THR A 196 -5.56 10.80 23.56
C THR A 196 -5.59 10.47 22.07
N LEU A 197 -5.09 9.30 21.70
CA LEU A 197 -5.03 8.87 20.31
C LEU A 197 -6.43 8.52 19.80
N ASP A 198 -6.68 8.89 18.54
CA ASP A 198 -7.93 8.54 17.88
C ASP A 198 -8.02 7.01 17.67
N HIS A 199 -9.24 6.49 17.57
CA HIS A 199 -9.44 5.08 17.26
C HIS A 199 -8.76 4.68 15.95
N SER A 200 -8.88 5.51 14.91
CA SER A 200 -8.26 5.26 13.60
C SER A 200 -6.74 5.16 13.67
N THR A 201 -6.10 6.06 14.42
CA THR A 201 -4.65 6.02 14.65
C THR A 201 -4.23 4.75 15.39
N ARG A 202 -4.98 4.36 16.44
CA ARG A 202 -4.68 3.15 17.20
C ARG A 202 -4.89 1.90 16.36
N ALA A 203 -5.91 1.86 15.52
CA ALA A 203 -6.19 0.73 14.64
C ALA A 203 -5.17 0.63 13.49
N ALA A 204 -4.66 1.74 12.97
CA ALA A 204 -3.54 1.75 12.04
C ALA A 204 -2.24 1.20 12.67
N ALA A 205 -2.01 1.47 13.96
CA ALA A 205 -0.86 0.97 14.70
C ALA A 205 -1.07 -0.45 15.28
N ALA A 206 -2.31 -0.93 15.38
CA ALA A 206 -2.65 -2.20 16.05
C ALA A 206 -1.82 -3.38 15.56
N MET A 207 -1.48 -3.41 14.26
CA MET A 207 -0.63 -4.44 13.71
C MET A 207 0.76 -4.47 14.35
N GLU A 208 1.40 -3.32 14.49
CA GLU A 208 2.74 -3.25 15.06
C GLU A 208 2.73 -3.76 16.50
N PHE A 209 1.64 -3.52 17.25
CA PHE A 209 1.49 -3.85 18.66
C PHE A 209 0.89 -5.25 18.95
N GLY A 210 0.57 -6.05 17.92
CA GLY A 210 -0.07 -7.36 18.12
C GLY A 210 -1.54 -7.27 18.61
N GLY A 211 -2.23 -6.18 18.25
CA GLY A 211 -3.66 -5.99 18.49
C GLY A 211 -4.00 -4.62 19.10
N LEU A 212 -5.22 -4.14 18.83
CA LEU A 212 -5.69 -2.80 19.24
C LEU A 212 -5.62 -2.56 20.76
N HIS A 213 -5.85 -3.61 21.57
CA HIS A 213 -5.85 -3.51 23.03
C HIS A 213 -4.46 -3.24 23.62
N LYS A 214 -3.39 -3.60 22.88
CA LYS A 214 -2.00 -3.38 23.27
C LYS A 214 -1.47 -1.99 22.87
N VAL A 215 -2.15 -1.32 21.93
CA VAL A 215 -1.77 0.03 21.50
C VAL A 215 -2.07 1.05 22.62
N PRO A 216 -1.07 1.85 23.05
CA PRO A 216 -1.25 2.89 24.04
C PRO A 216 -2.41 3.83 23.69
N ARG A 217 -3.11 4.32 24.71
CA ARG A 217 -4.24 5.23 24.51
C ARG A 217 -3.84 6.69 24.38
N LYS A 218 -2.60 7.03 24.75
CA LYS A 218 -2.10 8.39 24.80
C LYS A 218 -0.69 8.46 24.25
N ALA A 219 -0.32 9.64 23.77
CA ALA A 219 1.02 9.97 23.33
C ALA A 219 1.36 11.41 23.72
N ILE A 220 2.65 11.72 23.83
CA ILE A 220 3.13 13.10 23.87
C ILE A 220 3.48 13.48 22.44
N THR A 221 3.02 14.65 21.98
CA THR A 221 3.26 15.11 20.62
C THR A 221 3.54 16.61 20.57
N LEU A 222 4.38 17.01 19.61
CA LEU A 222 4.65 18.38 19.21
C LEU A 222 3.35 18.98 18.66
N GLY A 223 2.99 20.18 19.13
CA GLY A 223 1.76 20.83 18.69
C GLY A 223 1.83 21.35 17.25
N VAL A 224 0.67 21.71 16.68
CA VAL A 224 0.59 22.34 15.35
C VAL A 224 1.36 23.67 15.32
N ALA A 225 1.29 24.47 16.39
CA ALA A 225 1.97 25.77 16.44
C ALA A 225 3.50 25.67 16.32
N PRO A 226 4.21 24.84 17.10
CA PRO A 226 5.65 24.65 16.90
C PRO A 226 6.00 24.01 15.55
N ILE A 227 5.18 23.11 15.00
CA ILE A 227 5.38 22.58 13.63
C ILE A 227 5.37 23.71 12.59
N LEU A 228 4.35 24.59 12.65
CA LEU A 228 4.23 25.74 11.75
C LEU A 228 5.29 26.83 11.98
N SER A 229 6.11 26.72 13.03
CA SER A 229 7.22 27.65 13.28
C SER A 229 8.54 27.24 12.65
N ALA A 230 8.60 26.04 12.04
CA ALA A 230 9.75 25.61 11.28
C ALA A 230 10.02 26.56 10.10
N ARG A 231 11.27 26.67 9.63
CA ARG A 231 11.58 27.51 8.47
C ARG A 231 11.13 26.86 7.16
N ARG A 232 11.22 25.54 7.07
CA ARG A 232 10.88 24.70 5.92
C ARG A 232 10.12 23.47 6.39
N ILE A 233 9.04 23.11 5.73
CA ILE A 233 8.25 21.89 6.03
C ILE A 233 8.16 21.01 4.77
N VAL A 234 8.47 19.73 4.92
CA VAL A 234 8.26 18.72 3.87
C VAL A 234 7.40 17.60 4.42
N LEU A 235 6.25 17.37 3.78
CA LEU A 235 5.34 16.28 4.12
C LEU A 235 5.45 15.15 3.09
N LEU A 236 5.67 13.93 3.56
CA LEU A 236 5.70 12.71 2.77
C LEU A 236 4.37 11.96 2.88
N ALA A 237 3.83 11.47 1.76
CA ALA A 237 2.70 10.55 1.79
C ALA A 237 2.74 9.55 0.64
N TRP A 238 2.65 8.26 1.00
CA TRP A 238 2.72 7.13 0.08
C TRP A 238 1.42 6.33 0.14
N GLY A 239 0.99 5.84 -1.01
CA GLY A 239 -0.12 4.91 -1.15
C GLY A 239 -1.51 5.54 -1.15
N GLU A 240 -2.43 4.81 -1.77
CA GLU A 240 -3.81 5.22 -2.07
C GLU A 240 -4.65 5.57 -0.83
N ARG A 241 -4.37 4.92 0.31
CA ARG A 241 -5.06 5.17 1.59
C ARG A 241 -4.95 6.62 2.07
N LYS A 242 -3.96 7.37 1.58
CA LYS A 242 -3.75 8.78 1.93
C LYS A 242 -4.38 9.74 0.93
N ALA A 243 -4.84 9.26 -0.22
CA ALA A 243 -5.23 10.13 -1.34
C ALA A 243 -6.35 11.12 -0.99
N SER A 244 -7.41 10.63 -0.35
CA SER A 244 -8.55 11.48 0.04
C SER A 244 -8.16 12.57 1.06
N VAL A 245 -7.37 12.20 2.09
CA VAL A 245 -6.92 13.19 3.10
C VAL A 245 -5.88 14.16 2.55
N ILE A 246 -5.02 13.71 1.63
CA ILE A 246 -4.09 14.59 0.91
C ILE A 246 -4.85 15.62 0.08
N ARG A 247 -5.82 15.18 -0.73
CA ARG A 247 -6.68 16.08 -1.50
C ARG A 247 -7.36 17.10 -0.60
N GLY A 248 -7.94 16.65 0.52
CA GLY A 248 -8.54 17.55 1.51
C GLY A 248 -7.54 18.54 2.13
N ALA A 249 -6.27 18.13 2.31
CA ALA A 249 -5.24 18.96 2.91
C ALA A 249 -4.67 20.01 1.94
N VAL A 250 -4.57 19.72 0.64
CA VAL A 250 -3.97 20.63 -0.34
C VAL A 250 -5.00 21.41 -1.18
N GLU A 251 -6.16 20.85 -1.51
CA GLU A 251 -7.21 21.52 -2.31
C GLU A 251 -8.34 22.06 -1.42
N GLY A 252 -8.62 21.37 -0.31
CA GLY A 252 -9.74 21.65 0.60
C GLY A 252 -9.54 22.91 1.47
N PRO A 253 -10.55 23.27 2.28
CA PRO A 253 -10.44 24.35 3.25
C PRO A 253 -9.52 23.99 4.41
N VAL A 254 -8.93 24.99 5.06
CA VAL A 254 -8.20 24.82 6.32
C VAL A 254 -9.19 24.46 7.43
N THR A 255 -9.03 23.30 8.07
CA THR A 255 -9.94 22.79 9.11
C THR A 255 -9.24 21.87 10.11
N GLU A 256 -9.71 21.89 11.36
CA GLU A 256 -9.36 20.96 12.43
C GLU A 256 -9.74 19.51 12.13
N ARG A 257 -10.66 19.26 11.20
CA ARG A 257 -11.03 17.90 10.77
C ARG A 257 -9.93 17.21 9.96
N ASN A 258 -9.05 18.01 9.33
CA ASN A 258 -7.88 17.53 8.61
C ASN A 258 -6.68 18.41 9.00
N PRO A 259 -6.01 18.12 10.12
CA PRO A 259 -4.93 18.97 10.66
C PRO A 259 -3.78 19.25 9.69
N ALA A 260 -3.50 18.37 8.72
CA ALA A 260 -2.52 18.63 7.66
C ALA A 260 -2.89 19.86 6.79
N SER A 261 -4.18 20.23 6.71
CA SER A 261 -4.62 21.45 6.00
C SER A 261 -4.10 22.74 6.63
N TYR A 262 -3.71 22.74 7.92
CA TYR A 262 -3.09 23.90 8.55
C TYR A 262 -1.75 24.29 7.90
N LEU A 263 -1.09 23.34 7.22
CA LEU A 263 0.14 23.61 6.50
C LEU A 263 -0.05 24.60 5.34
N GLN A 264 -1.29 24.82 4.86
CA GLN A 264 -1.60 25.87 3.87
C GLN A 264 -1.26 27.28 4.38
N ALA A 265 -1.17 27.48 5.70
CA ALA A 265 -0.79 28.76 6.29
C ALA A 265 0.73 28.97 6.37
N HIS A 266 1.54 27.96 6.03
CA HIS A 266 2.99 28.03 6.11
C HIS A 266 3.59 28.61 4.81
N PRO A 267 4.54 29.56 4.88
CA PRO A 267 5.09 30.21 3.69
C PRO A 267 6.01 29.32 2.85
N ASP A 268 6.63 28.30 3.45
CA ASP A 268 7.59 27.42 2.79
C ASP A 268 7.34 25.93 3.13
N VAL A 269 6.36 25.36 2.43
CA VAL A 269 5.96 23.95 2.59
C VAL A 269 5.83 23.26 1.24
N SER A 270 6.15 21.97 1.18
CA SER A 270 5.82 21.12 0.04
C SER A 270 5.33 19.74 0.44
N PHE A 271 4.40 19.22 -0.35
CA PHE A 271 3.91 17.85 -0.24
C PHE A 271 4.58 17.00 -1.31
N ILE A 272 5.17 15.89 -0.88
CA ILE A 272 5.88 14.94 -1.73
C ILE A 272 5.08 13.64 -1.71
N LEU A 273 4.53 13.28 -2.87
CA LEU A 273 3.56 12.20 -3.03
C LEU A 273 4.07 11.17 -4.03
N ASP A 274 3.64 9.92 -3.87
CA ASP A 274 3.64 8.97 -4.98
C ASP A 274 2.35 9.12 -5.80
N GLU A 275 2.31 8.50 -6.99
CA GLU A 275 1.11 8.54 -7.86
C GLU A 275 -0.15 8.04 -7.16
N SER A 276 -0.02 7.05 -6.29
CA SER A 276 -1.15 6.47 -5.55
C SER A 276 -1.72 7.43 -4.51
N ALA A 277 -0.89 8.14 -3.75
CA ALA A 277 -1.33 9.17 -2.80
C ALA A 277 -1.84 10.44 -3.50
N ALA A 278 -1.49 10.63 -4.78
CA ALA A 278 -1.97 11.74 -5.60
C ALA A 278 -3.25 11.41 -6.40
N SER A 279 -3.74 10.17 -6.36
CA SER A 279 -4.82 9.68 -7.25
C SER A 279 -6.12 10.49 -7.16
N GLU A 280 -6.41 11.05 -5.99
CA GLU A 280 -7.60 11.86 -5.73
C GLU A 280 -7.41 13.35 -6.01
N LEU A 281 -6.20 13.83 -6.31
CA LEU A 281 -5.98 15.23 -6.70
C LEU A 281 -6.75 15.54 -7.98
N THR A 282 -7.34 16.72 -8.06
CA THR A 282 -8.23 17.11 -9.17
C THR A 282 -7.50 17.04 -10.52
N ARG A 283 -6.22 17.44 -10.58
CA ARG A 283 -5.39 17.32 -11.80
C ARG A 283 -5.04 15.88 -12.20
N VAL A 284 -5.20 14.90 -11.31
CA VAL A 284 -4.96 13.48 -11.58
C VAL A 284 -6.27 12.74 -11.82
N LYS A 285 -7.28 12.99 -11.00
CA LYS A 285 -8.60 12.34 -11.06
C LYS A 285 -9.44 12.85 -12.23
N THR A 286 -9.44 14.15 -12.46
CA THR A 286 -10.19 14.81 -13.54
C THR A 286 -9.30 15.83 -14.26
N PRO A 287 -8.25 15.39 -14.97
CA PRO A 287 -7.27 16.28 -15.59
C PRO A 287 -7.89 17.27 -16.59
N TRP A 288 -8.95 16.86 -17.29
CA TRP A 288 -9.71 17.71 -18.22
C TRP A 288 -10.40 18.92 -17.55
N SER A 289 -10.56 18.91 -16.22
CA SER A 289 -11.14 20.03 -15.47
C SER A 289 -10.15 21.18 -15.24
N VAL A 290 -8.86 20.95 -15.46
CA VAL A 290 -7.79 21.94 -15.18
C VAL A 290 -6.91 22.23 -16.38
N ASP A 291 -6.72 21.26 -17.28
CA ASP A 291 -5.86 21.41 -18.46
C ASP A 291 -6.43 20.62 -19.65
N SER A 292 -5.88 20.90 -20.84
CA SER A 292 -6.17 20.11 -22.05
C SER A 292 -5.57 18.72 -21.91
N VAL A 293 -6.29 17.70 -22.37
CA VAL A 293 -5.84 16.30 -22.29
C VAL A 293 -5.82 15.64 -23.66
N VAL A 294 -4.99 14.61 -23.80
CA VAL A 294 -5.06 13.70 -24.95
C VAL A 294 -6.20 12.72 -24.71
N TRP A 295 -7.25 12.82 -25.53
CA TRP A 295 -8.41 11.93 -25.48
C TRP A 295 -8.10 10.59 -26.17
N ASP A 296 -7.33 9.73 -25.50
CA ASP A 296 -7.22 8.32 -25.87
C ASP A 296 -8.38 7.48 -25.29
N ASN A 297 -8.48 6.21 -25.66
CA ASN A 297 -9.54 5.32 -25.16
C ASN A 297 -9.57 5.23 -23.63
N LYS A 298 -8.42 5.26 -22.95
CA LYS A 298 -8.33 5.17 -21.49
C LYS A 298 -8.86 6.46 -20.84
N MET A 299 -8.47 7.63 -21.36
CA MET A 299 -8.92 8.94 -20.88
C MET A 299 -10.41 9.15 -21.12
N ILE A 300 -10.91 8.76 -22.29
CA ILE A 300 -12.34 8.80 -22.61
C ILE A 300 -13.11 7.88 -21.66
N LYS A 301 -12.70 6.61 -21.51
CA LYS A 301 -13.33 5.67 -20.58
C LYS A 301 -13.35 6.25 -19.16
N LYS A 302 -12.23 6.78 -18.67
CA LYS A 302 -12.10 7.44 -17.36
C LYS A 302 -13.08 8.61 -17.20
N ALA A 303 -13.12 9.54 -18.15
CA ALA A 303 -13.97 10.72 -18.11
C ALA A 303 -15.45 10.36 -18.11
N VAL A 304 -15.87 9.46 -18.98
CA VAL A 304 -17.27 9.06 -19.11
C VAL A 304 -17.75 8.25 -17.89
N THR A 305 -16.94 7.32 -17.37
CA THR A 305 -17.29 6.59 -16.14
C THR A 305 -17.36 7.54 -14.96
N HIS A 306 -16.42 8.48 -14.84
CA HIS A 306 -16.44 9.48 -13.78
C HIS A 306 -17.68 10.37 -13.86
N LEU A 307 -18.04 10.87 -15.05
CA LEU A 307 -19.22 11.69 -15.29
C LEU A 307 -20.51 10.94 -14.92
N SER A 308 -20.62 9.69 -15.34
CA SER A 308 -21.75 8.82 -15.04
C SER A 308 -21.93 8.63 -13.54
N GLN A 309 -20.85 8.33 -12.81
CA GLN A 309 -20.86 8.14 -11.35
C GLN A 309 -21.18 9.43 -10.60
N SER A 310 -20.57 10.55 -10.97
CA SER A 310 -20.76 11.84 -10.30
C SER A 310 -22.17 12.39 -10.49
N LEU A 311 -22.79 12.16 -11.64
CA LEU A 311 -24.20 12.53 -11.91
C LEU A 311 -25.21 11.44 -11.48
N LYS A 312 -24.74 10.26 -11.04
CA LYS A 312 -25.57 9.08 -10.75
C LYS A 312 -26.52 8.73 -11.91
N LYS A 313 -25.96 8.72 -13.12
CA LYS A 313 -26.72 8.59 -14.37
C LYS A 313 -26.02 7.57 -15.28
N PRO A 314 -26.69 6.49 -15.71
CA PRO A 314 -26.10 5.49 -16.60
C PRO A 314 -25.48 6.09 -17.86
N ILE A 315 -24.41 5.47 -18.37
CA ILE A 315 -23.59 6.00 -19.48
C ILE A 315 -24.46 6.34 -20.70
N LEU A 316 -25.33 5.42 -21.11
CA LEU A 316 -26.18 5.61 -22.30
C LEU A 316 -27.26 6.69 -22.14
N LYS A 317 -27.44 7.24 -20.93
CA LYS A 317 -28.37 8.36 -20.67
C LYS A 317 -27.66 9.71 -20.66
N LEU A 318 -26.33 9.75 -20.62
CA LEU A 318 -25.56 11.01 -20.62
C LEU A 318 -25.84 11.81 -21.91
N THR A 319 -25.85 13.13 -21.79
CA THR A 319 -26.21 14.08 -22.85
C THR A 319 -25.07 15.06 -23.10
N ASP A 320 -25.03 15.73 -24.25
CA ASP A 320 -24.01 16.74 -24.56
C ASP A 320 -23.95 17.84 -23.48
N LYS A 321 -25.09 18.18 -22.86
CA LYS A 321 -25.13 19.13 -21.75
C LYS A 321 -24.34 18.61 -20.53
N ASP A 322 -24.50 17.34 -20.19
CA ASP A 322 -23.79 16.73 -19.06
C ASP A 322 -22.26 16.82 -19.25
N TYR A 323 -21.77 16.57 -20.46
CA TYR A 323 -20.34 16.71 -20.80
C TYR A 323 -19.87 18.16 -20.75
N ASN A 324 -20.62 19.09 -21.35
CA ASN A 324 -20.27 20.51 -21.36
C ASN A 324 -20.24 21.14 -19.96
N ASP A 325 -21.23 20.82 -19.12
CA ASP A 325 -21.33 21.34 -17.75
C ASP A 325 -20.22 20.79 -16.82
N ASN A 326 -19.46 19.77 -17.27
CA ASN A 326 -18.39 19.12 -16.51
C ASN A 326 -17.02 19.20 -17.20
N GLY A 327 -16.80 20.20 -18.07
CA GLY A 327 -15.49 20.51 -18.64
C GLY A 327 -15.02 19.58 -19.75
N MET A 328 -15.93 18.83 -20.39
CA MET A 328 -15.60 17.88 -21.46
C MET A 328 -16.04 18.37 -22.84
N SER A 329 -16.19 19.69 -23.05
CA SER A 329 -16.57 20.26 -24.36
C SER A 329 -15.56 19.94 -25.47
N ASP A 330 -14.27 19.88 -25.14
CA ASP A 330 -13.21 19.54 -26.08
C ASP A 330 -13.34 18.09 -26.61
N LEU A 331 -13.73 17.15 -25.74
CA LEU A 331 -14.01 15.77 -26.13
C LEU A 331 -15.14 15.70 -27.18
N LEU A 332 -16.23 16.43 -26.95
CA LEU A 332 -17.35 16.50 -27.92
C LEU A 332 -16.93 17.16 -29.23
N ALA A 333 -16.08 18.19 -29.18
CA ALA A 333 -15.60 18.86 -30.38
C ALA A 333 -14.75 17.93 -31.27
N GLN A 334 -13.96 17.04 -30.65
CA GLN A 334 -13.06 16.13 -31.37
C GLN A 334 -13.77 14.86 -31.87
N TYR A 335 -14.67 14.27 -31.07
CA TYR A 335 -15.28 12.96 -31.35
C TYR A 335 -16.75 13.03 -31.73
N GLY A 336 -17.36 14.22 -31.72
CA GLY A 336 -18.75 14.44 -32.11
C GLY A 336 -19.75 14.30 -30.96
N ALA A 337 -20.99 13.92 -31.31
CA ALA A 337 -22.08 13.83 -30.34
C ALA A 337 -21.80 12.80 -29.23
N CYS A 338 -22.26 13.07 -28.00
CA CYS A 338 -22.03 12.19 -26.85
C CYS A 338 -22.56 10.76 -27.07
N TYR A 339 -23.54 10.56 -27.95
CA TYR A 339 -24.16 9.25 -28.19
C TYR A 339 -23.14 8.20 -28.65
N GLU A 340 -22.27 8.53 -29.62
CA GLU A 340 -21.25 7.61 -30.12
C GLU A 340 -20.18 7.32 -29.07
N ILE A 341 -19.80 8.34 -28.29
CA ILE A 341 -18.85 8.23 -27.19
C ILE A 341 -19.41 7.31 -26.09
N ASN A 342 -20.67 7.51 -25.71
CA ASN A 342 -21.37 6.70 -24.71
C ASN A 342 -21.43 5.23 -25.14
N ILE A 343 -21.80 4.95 -26.40
CA ILE A 343 -21.84 3.57 -26.93
C ILE A 343 -20.45 2.95 -26.91
N ASN A 344 -19.43 3.69 -27.33
CA ASN A 344 -18.07 3.19 -27.36
C ASN A 344 -17.60 2.78 -25.95
N VAL A 345 -17.76 3.66 -24.95
CA VAL A 345 -17.37 3.36 -23.56
C VAL A 345 -18.23 2.24 -22.96
N PHE A 346 -19.53 2.22 -23.24
CA PHE A 346 -20.41 1.14 -22.82
C PHE A 346 -19.94 -0.22 -23.35
N ASN A 347 -19.58 -0.30 -24.63
CA ASN A 347 -19.05 -1.52 -25.25
C ASN A 347 -17.69 -1.90 -24.65
N GLN A 348 -16.79 -0.93 -24.42
CA GLN A 348 -15.52 -1.20 -23.74
C GLN A 348 -15.71 -1.86 -22.38
N LEU A 349 -16.68 -1.40 -21.58
CA LEU A 349 -17.01 -2.00 -20.28
C LEU A 349 -17.72 -3.34 -20.44
N GLN A 350 -18.65 -3.48 -21.39
CA GLN A 350 -19.30 -4.76 -21.66
C GLN A 350 -18.29 -5.85 -22.03
N HIS A 351 -17.27 -5.50 -22.81
CA HIS A 351 -16.22 -6.42 -23.25
C HIS A 351 -15.28 -6.88 -22.13
N THR A 352 -15.27 -6.22 -20.97
CA THR A 352 -14.51 -6.71 -19.81
C THR A 352 -15.20 -7.90 -19.15
N ILE A 353 -16.53 -8.03 -19.29
CA ILE A 353 -17.33 -9.03 -18.56
C ILE A 353 -17.14 -10.41 -19.19
N THR A 354 -16.64 -11.39 -18.42
CA THR A 354 -16.46 -12.76 -18.90
C THR A 354 -16.75 -13.81 -17.83
N GLY A 355 -17.52 -14.83 -18.19
CA GLY A 355 -17.68 -16.04 -17.39
C GLY A 355 -16.55 -17.07 -17.59
N TRP A 356 -15.56 -16.77 -18.45
CA TRP A 356 -14.47 -17.66 -18.86
C TRP A 356 -13.11 -16.98 -18.64
N PRO A 357 -12.63 -16.89 -17.39
CA PRO A 357 -11.37 -16.20 -17.06
C PRO A 357 -10.13 -16.88 -17.67
N GLY A 358 -10.21 -18.18 -17.99
CA GLY A 358 -9.18 -18.89 -18.74
C GLY A 358 -9.42 -18.90 -20.26
N GLY A 359 -10.38 -18.10 -20.77
CA GLY A 359 -10.77 -18.07 -22.17
C GLY A 359 -11.79 -19.15 -22.54
N LYS A 360 -12.74 -18.81 -23.41
CA LYS A 360 -13.79 -19.75 -23.84
C LYS A 360 -13.34 -20.53 -25.07
N ALA A 361 -13.18 -21.84 -24.94
CA ALA A 361 -12.82 -22.70 -26.06
C ALA A 361 -13.89 -22.67 -27.18
N ASN A 362 -13.44 -22.74 -28.44
CA ASN A 362 -14.30 -22.79 -29.63
C ASN A 362 -15.31 -21.63 -29.75
N ALA A 363 -14.97 -20.47 -29.21
CA ALA A 363 -15.77 -19.25 -29.32
C ALA A 363 -14.94 -18.13 -29.94
N ASP A 364 -15.62 -17.16 -30.56
CA ASP A 364 -15.02 -15.88 -30.93
C ASP A 364 -14.60 -15.13 -29.66
N ASP A 365 -13.31 -14.76 -29.62
CA ASP A 365 -12.63 -14.06 -28.55
C ASP A 365 -12.21 -12.63 -28.93
N THR A 366 -12.63 -12.13 -30.10
CA THR A 366 -12.29 -10.77 -30.61
C THR A 366 -12.48 -9.68 -29.56
N ASN A 367 -13.57 -9.76 -28.79
CA ASN A 367 -13.96 -8.78 -27.77
C ASN A 367 -13.92 -9.36 -26.34
N ARG A 368 -13.23 -10.49 -26.13
CA ARG A 368 -13.12 -11.11 -24.80
C ARG A 368 -11.82 -10.69 -24.11
N PRO A 369 -11.81 -10.61 -22.78
CA PRO A 369 -10.61 -10.23 -22.04
C PRO A 369 -9.47 -11.23 -22.20
N GLU A 370 -9.82 -12.51 -22.43
CA GLU A 370 -8.88 -13.62 -22.52
C GLU A 370 -9.08 -14.46 -23.78
N ARG A 371 -7.96 -14.91 -24.35
CA ARG A 371 -7.92 -15.66 -25.61
C ARG A 371 -8.43 -17.08 -25.46
N ALA A 372 -9.06 -17.61 -26.51
CA ALA A 372 -9.64 -18.95 -26.55
C ALA A 372 -8.57 -20.07 -26.55
N GLN A 373 -7.38 -19.81 -27.08
CA GLN A 373 -6.32 -20.82 -27.24
C GLN A 373 -5.08 -20.56 -26.37
N PRO A 374 -4.53 -21.57 -25.68
CA PRO A 374 -4.99 -22.95 -25.66
C PRO A 374 -6.30 -23.11 -24.87
N ALA A 375 -7.13 -24.07 -25.28
CA ALA A 375 -8.42 -24.37 -24.65
C ALA A 375 -8.29 -24.78 -23.18
N LYS A 376 -7.20 -25.47 -22.82
CA LYS A 376 -6.82 -25.77 -21.44
C LYS A 376 -5.52 -25.04 -21.10
N LYS A 377 -5.58 -24.11 -20.15
CA LYS A 377 -4.43 -23.33 -19.70
C LYS A 377 -3.78 -23.93 -18.46
N ARG A 378 -2.47 -23.70 -18.32
CA ARG A 378 -1.72 -23.85 -17.08
C ARG A 378 -1.73 -22.48 -16.43
N VAL A 379 -2.28 -22.40 -15.24
CA VAL A 379 -2.51 -21.16 -14.50
C VAL A 379 -1.71 -21.19 -13.22
N LEU A 380 -0.92 -20.15 -12.98
CA LEU A 380 -0.15 -19.97 -11.76
C LEU A 380 -0.70 -18.77 -10.99
N ILE A 381 -1.25 -18.99 -9.80
CA ILE A 381 -1.75 -17.94 -8.92
C ILE A 381 -0.70 -17.69 -7.85
N PHE A 382 -0.09 -16.51 -7.83
CA PHE A 382 0.75 -16.07 -6.72
C PHE A 382 -0.11 -15.48 -5.62
N SER A 383 0.02 -16.03 -4.42
CA SER A 383 -0.67 -15.59 -3.21
C SER A 383 0.38 -15.07 -2.22
N PRO A 384 0.47 -13.74 -1.98
CA PRO A 384 1.44 -13.17 -1.06
C PRO A 384 1.33 -13.78 0.34
N HIS A 385 0.12 -13.76 0.92
CA HIS A 385 -0.24 -14.51 2.11
C HIS A 385 -1.05 -15.76 1.76
N PRO A 386 -1.11 -16.77 2.66
CA PRO A 386 -1.78 -18.04 2.40
C PRO A 386 -3.29 -18.01 2.06
N ASP A 387 -3.96 -16.88 2.19
CA ASP A 387 -5.40 -16.67 2.01
C ASP A 387 -5.77 -15.63 0.93
N ASP A 388 -4.78 -14.91 0.38
CA ASP A 388 -5.02 -13.85 -0.60
C ASP A 388 -5.65 -14.38 -1.90
N ASP A 389 -5.31 -15.61 -2.31
CA ASP A 389 -5.89 -16.31 -3.46
C ASP A 389 -7.42 -16.40 -3.37
N ILE A 390 -7.93 -16.93 -2.25
CA ILE A 390 -9.37 -17.19 -2.06
C ILE A 390 -10.13 -15.92 -1.66
N ILE A 391 -9.52 -15.03 -0.87
CA ILE A 391 -10.13 -13.76 -0.47
C ILE A 391 -10.27 -12.84 -1.70
N SER A 392 -9.21 -12.73 -2.48
CA SER A 392 -9.14 -11.74 -3.56
C SER A 392 -9.83 -12.23 -4.82
N MET A 393 -9.57 -13.47 -5.23
CA MET A 393 -10.03 -14.01 -6.52
C MET A 393 -10.68 -15.39 -6.41
N GLY A 394 -11.26 -15.75 -5.25
CA GLY A 394 -11.81 -17.07 -5.00
C GLY A 394 -12.91 -17.53 -5.97
N GLY A 395 -13.71 -16.62 -6.52
CA GLY A 395 -14.71 -16.95 -7.53
C GLY A 395 -14.07 -17.37 -8.86
N THR A 396 -13.06 -16.63 -9.28
CA THR A 396 -12.24 -16.90 -10.47
C THR A 396 -11.39 -18.14 -10.27
N PHE A 397 -10.80 -18.32 -9.10
CA PHE A 397 -10.03 -19.51 -8.72
C PHE A 397 -10.88 -20.77 -8.88
N GLN A 398 -12.08 -20.81 -8.30
CA GLN A 398 -13.01 -21.92 -8.49
C GLN A 398 -13.39 -22.11 -9.96
N ARG A 399 -13.69 -21.00 -10.67
CA ARG A 399 -14.09 -21.04 -12.08
C ARG A 399 -13.04 -21.69 -12.98
N LEU A 400 -11.77 -21.36 -12.77
CA LEU A 400 -10.67 -21.89 -13.56
C LEU A 400 -10.58 -23.41 -13.42
N VAL A 401 -10.78 -23.92 -12.20
CA VAL A 401 -10.80 -25.36 -11.91
C VAL A 401 -12.04 -26.02 -12.50
N ASP A 402 -13.23 -25.43 -12.30
CA ASP A 402 -14.50 -25.93 -12.86
C ASP A 402 -14.46 -26.01 -14.41
N GLN A 403 -13.69 -25.13 -15.06
CA GLN A 403 -13.46 -25.10 -16.51
C GLN A 403 -12.36 -26.05 -16.99
N GLY A 404 -11.75 -26.82 -16.08
CA GLY A 404 -10.79 -27.87 -16.39
C GLY A 404 -9.37 -27.39 -16.67
N HIS A 405 -9.03 -26.15 -16.30
CA HIS A 405 -7.66 -25.65 -16.37
C HIS A 405 -6.75 -26.33 -15.34
N GLU A 406 -5.46 -26.38 -15.63
CA GLU A 406 -4.46 -26.88 -14.70
C GLU A 406 -4.01 -25.70 -13.83
N VAL A 407 -4.51 -25.65 -12.59
CA VAL A 407 -4.29 -24.52 -11.69
C VAL A 407 -3.25 -24.91 -10.63
N HIS A 408 -2.28 -24.03 -10.44
CA HIS A 408 -1.28 -24.05 -9.38
C HIS A 408 -1.39 -22.79 -8.54
N VAL A 409 -1.15 -22.92 -7.24
CA VAL A 409 -1.08 -21.76 -6.33
C VAL A 409 0.30 -21.73 -5.68
N ALA A 410 0.92 -20.56 -5.70
CA ALA A 410 2.23 -20.31 -5.11
C ALA A 410 2.07 -19.35 -3.92
N TYR A 411 2.13 -19.93 -2.72
CA TYR A 411 2.11 -19.20 -1.46
C TYR A 411 3.51 -18.64 -1.18
N GLN A 412 3.66 -17.34 -1.31
CA GLN A 412 4.96 -16.67 -1.26
C GLN A 412 5.52 -16.61 0.17
N THR A 413 4.68 -16.25 1.15
CA THR A 413 5.07 -16.16 2.56
C THR A 413 4.46 -17.27 3.40
N SER A 414 5.07 -17.54 4.57
CA SER A 414 4.53 -18.52 5.53
C SER A 414 3.31 -18.00 6.30
N GLY A 415 3.08 -16.68 6.33
CA GLY A 415 1.98 -16.06 7.08
C GLY A 415 2.09 -16.21 8.60
N ASN A 416 3.24 -16.67 9.13
CA ASN A 416 3.43 -16.96 10.55
C ASN A 416 3.24 -15.72 11.46
N ILE A 417 3.63 -14.53 10.99
CA ILE A 417 3.47 -13.26 11.74
C ILE A 417 1.98 -12.91 11.99
N ALA A 418 1.04 -13.45 11.19
CA ALA A 418 -0.38 -13.12 11.27
C ALA A 418 -1.22 -14.07 12.12
N VAL A 419 -0.59 -15.03 12.82
CA VAL A 419 -1.28 -15.96 13.72
C VAL A 419 -1.09 -15.51 15.15
N ALA A 420 -2.19 -15.43 15.90
CA ALA A 420 -2.18 -15.10 17.31
C ALA A 420 -1.48 -16.19 18.14
N ASP A 421 -0.86 -15.79 19.25
CA ASP A 421 -0.09 -16.73 20.08
C ASP A 421 -0.96 -17.78 20.77
N ASP A 422 -2.17 -17.39 21.18
CA ASP A 422 -3.17 -18.27 21.79
C ASP A 422 -3.66 -19.35 20.81
N GLU A 423 -3.83 -18.99 19.53
CA GLU A 423 -4.11 -19.95 18.46
C GLU A 423 -2.96 -20.94 18.28
N ALA A 424 -1.70 -20.46 18.28
CA ALA A 424 -0.55 -21.35 18.21
C ALA A 424 -0.52 -22.32 19.41
N LEU A 425 -0.75 -21.81 20.63
CA LEU A 425 -0.79 -22.62 21.84
C LEU A 425 -1.89 -23.67 21.79
N ARG A 426 -3.09 -23.33 21.32
CA ARG A 426 -4.23 -24.25 21.17
C ARG A 426 -3.89 -25.45 20.30
N PHE A 427 -3.16 -25.25 19.21
CA PHE A 427 -2.73 -26.35 18.34
C PHE A 427 -1.58 -27.17 18.92
N ILE A 428 -0.66 -26.55 19.66
CA ILE A 428 0.40 -27.30 20.36
C ILE A 428 -0.23 -28.20 21.45
N ASP A 429 -1.20 -27.68 22.20
CA ASP A 429 -1.95 -28.43 23.23
C ASP A 429 -2.66 -29.64 22.60
N PHE A 430 -3.32 -29.45 21.45
CA PHE A 430 -3.94 -30.53 20.69
C PHE A 430 -2.94 -31.63 20.30
N VAL A 431 -1.71 -31.29 19.88
CA VAL A 431 -0.69 -32.29 19.53
C VAL A 431 -0.25 -33.07 20.77
N VAL A 432 -0.08 -32.41 21.92
CA VAL A 432 0.27 -33.08 23.18
C VAL A 432 -0.84 -34.04 23.61
N ASP A 433 -2.09 -33.61 23.58
CA ASP A 433 -3.24 -34.44 23.92
C ASP A 433 -3.44 -35.60 22.94
N PHE A 434 -3.27 -35.35 21.64
CA PHE A 434 -3.29 -36.38 20.61
C PHE A 434 -2.22 -37.44 20.87
N ASN A 435 -0.97 -37.02 21.10
CA ASN A 435 0.12 -37.95 21.38
C ASN A 435 -0.16 -38.79 22.63
N LYS A 436 -0.68 -38.16 23.69
CA LYS A 436 -1.06 -38.83 24.93
C LYS A 436 -2.17 -39.86 24.73
N GLU A 437 -3.22 -39.53 23.99
CA GLU A 437 -4.38 -40.41 23.75
C GLU A 437 -4.01 -41.62 22.89
N PHE A 438 -3.16 -41.43 21.88
CA PHE A 438 -2.72 -42.50 20.99
C PHE A 438 -1.45 -43.23 21.46
N GLY A 439 -0.95 -42.93 22.67
CA GLY A 439 0.24 -43.57 23.23
C GLY A 439 1.53 -43.30 22.45
N ILE A 440 1.62 -42.15 21.77
CA ILE A 440 2.79 -41.70 21.03
C ILE A 440 3.70 -40.94 21.98
N GLU A 441 4.88 -41.50 22.27
CA GLU A 441 5.89 -40.80 23.08
C GLU A 441 6.61 -39.74 22.24
N SER A 442 6.36 -38.46 22.55
CA SER A 442 7.15 -37.34 22.04
C SER A 442 7.48 -36.37 23.17
N PRO A 443 8.63 -36.56 23.84
CA PRO A 443 9.16 -35.62 24.82
C PRO A 443 9.34 -34.21 24.24
N GLU A 444 9.65 -34.11 22.94
CA GLU A 444 9.86 -32.85 22.22
C GLU A 444 8.56 -32.04 22.13
N ALA A 445 7.43 -32.68 21.80
CA ALA A 445 6.13 -31.99 21.76
C ALA A 445 5.74 -31.42 23.13
N THR A 446 5.97 -32.20 24.19
CA THR A 446 5.72 -31.77 25.58
C THR A 446 6.63 -30.60 25.97
N LYS A 447 7.90 -30.64 25.53
CA LYS A 447 8.85 -29.55 25.76
C LYS A 447 8.41 -28.27 25.05
N ILE A 448 8.08 -28.34 23.74
CA ILE A 448 7.61 -27.19 22.96
C ILE A 448 6.37 -26.55 23.62
N PHE A 449 5.44 -27.38 24.12
CA PHE A 449 4.27 -26.88 24.86
C PHE A 449 4.64 -26.15 26.14
N THR A 450 5.57 -26.71 26.93
CA THR A 450 6.03 -26.10 28.18
C THR A 450 6.74 -24.78 27.91
N ASP A 451 7.66 -24.77 26.94
CA ASP A 451 8.43 -23.60 26.54
C ASP A 451 7.51 -22.49 25.99
N ALA A 452 6.50 -22.83 25.16
CA ALA A 452 5.52 -21.87 24.65
C ALA A 452 4.64 -21.30 25.77
N LYS A 453 4.24 -22.12 26.75
CA LYS A 453 3.43 -21.70 27.89
C LYS A 453 4.22 -20.82 28.86
N GLU A 454 5.51 -21.08 29.05
CA GLU A 454 6.40 -20.21 29.83
C GLU A 454 6.67 -18.90 29.11
N PHE A 455 6.94 -18.95 27.80
CA PHE A 455 7.09 -17.76 26.95
C PHE A 455 5.89 -16.84 27.15
N LEU A 456 4.66 -17.33 26.94
CA LEU A 456 3.43 -16.52 27.06
C LEU A 456 3.12 -15.97 28.47
N LYS A 457 3.71 -16.55 29.52
CA LYS A 457 3.54 -16.04 30.89
C LYS A 457 4.51 -14.90 31.23
N HIS A 458 5.67 -14.89 30.59
CA HIS A 458 6.78 -14.00 30.95
C HIS A 458 7.08 -12.93 29.90
N THR A 459 6.53 -13.04 28.69
CA THR A 459 6.65 -11.99 27.68
C THR A 459 5.98 -10.72 28.18
N LYS A 460 6.77 -9.66 28.34
CA LYS A 460 6.24 -8.33 28.06
C LYS A 460 5.83 -8.32 26.59
N ASP A 461 4.81 -7.56 26.19
CA ASP A 461 4.23 -7.52 24.84
C ASP A 461 5.19 -7.15 23.67
N SER A 462 6.50 -7.19 23.88
CA SER A 462 7.57 -6.62 23.06
C SER A 462 8.73 -7.59 22.72
N GLU A 463 8.65 -8.89 23.03
CA GLU A 463 9.70 -9.87 22.65
C GLU A 463 9.37 -10.63 21.36
N ILE A 464 10.42 -11.10 20.68
CA ILE A 464 10.34 -11.83 19.42
C ILE A 464 9.89 -13.28 19.67
N ASP A 465 8.94 -13.78 18.87
CA ASP A 465 8.51 -15.19 18.92
C ASP A 465 9.69 -16.17 18.77
N THR A 466 9.68 -17.21 19.60
CA THR A 466 10.66 -18.30 19.48
C THR A 466 10.56 -18.97 18.11
N PRO A 467 11.67 -19.52 17.56
CA PRO A 467 11.66 -20.23 16.28
C PRO A 467 10.58 -21.33 16.21
N GLU A 468 10.34 -22.02 17.32
CA GLU A 468 9.35 -23.10 17.45
C GLU A 468 7.91 -22.57 17.29
N ILE A 469 7.56 -21.48 17.99
CA ILE A 469 6.23 -20.86 17.88
C ILE A 469 5.99 -20.37 16.44
N ARG A 470 6.98 -19.71 15.83
CA ARG A 470 6.88 -19.27 14.43
C ARG A 470 6.67 -20.43 13.46
N HIS A 471 7.33 -21.57 13.70
CA HIS A 471 7.17 -22.76 12.87
C HIS A 471 5.76 -23.36 13.00
N VAL A 472 5.21 -23.41 14.22
CA VAL A 472 3.82 -23.84 14.46
C VAL A 472 2.84 -22.93 13.74
N LYS A 473 2.97 -21.61 13.91
CA LYS A 473 2.13 -20.61 13.23
C LYS A 473 2.16 -20.77 11.71
N GLY A 474 3.35 -20.93 11.12
CA GLY A 474 3.49 -21.18 9.67
C GLY A 474 2.88 -22.51 9.22
N THR A 475 3.00 -23.56 10.05
CA THR A 475 2.41 -24.88 9.76
C THR A 475 0.88 -24.83 9.77
N LEU A 476 0.29 -24.08 10.70
CA LEU A 476 -1.14 -23.83 10.76
C LEU A 476 -1.63 -23.20 9.46
N ARG A 477 -1.04 -22.06 9.06
CA ARG A 477 -1.40 -21.34 7.83
C ARG A 477 -1.24 -22.19 6.57
N ARG A 478 -0.19 -23.01 6.50
CA ARG A 478 0.00 -24.00 5.43
C ARG A 478 -1.12 -25.04 5.41
N GLY A 479 -1.56 -25.51 6.58
CA GLY A 479 -2.68 -26.45 6.72
C GLY A 479 -3.99 -25.88 6.18
N GLU A 480 -4.26 -24.61 6.48
CA GLU A 480 -5.43 -23.87 5.99
C GLU A 480 -5.41 -23.71 4.46
N ALA A 481 -4.29 -23.24 3.90
CA ALA A 481 -4.11 -23.14 2.46
C ALA A 481 -4.33 -24.48 1.74
N LYS A 482 -3.80 -25.57 2.29
CA LYS A 482 -4.08 -26.93 1.77
C LYS A 482 -5.56 -27.30 1.87
N ALA A 483 -6.26 -26.87 2.93
CA ALA A 483 -7.70 -27.11 3.06
C ALA A 483 -8.50 -26.34 2.00
N THR A 484 -8.12 -25.10 1.69
CA THR A 484 -8.67 -24.30 0.58
C THR A 484 -8.41 -24.99 -0.76
N CYS A 485 -7.18 -25.44 -1.03
CA CYS A 485 -6.83 -26.19 -2.23
C CYS A 485 -7.73 -27.41 -2.45
N ARG A 486 -7.93 -28.23 -1.41
CA ARG A 486 -8.84 -29.39 -1.46
C ARG A 486 -10.29 -29.00 -1.67
N PHE A 487 -10.73 -27.90 -1.04
CA PHE A 487 -12.09 -27.39 -1.19
C PHE A 487 -12.38 -26.92 -2.61
N VAL A 488 -11.43 -26.21 -3.23
CA VAL A 488 -11.55 -25.73 -4.62
C VAL A 488 -11.42 -26.87 -5.63
N GLY A 489 -10.67 -27.92 -5.27
CA GLY A 489 -10.48 -29.12 -6.09
C GLY A 489 -9.15 -29.17 -6.83
N ILE A 490 -8.14 -28.43 -6.37
CA ILE A 490 -6.78 -28.57 -6.90
C ILE A 490 -5.99 -29.66 -6.15
N PRO A 491 -5.14 -30.43 -6.85
CA PRO A 491 -4.26 -31.41 -6.22
C PRO A 491 -3.28 -30.76 -5.23
N VAL A 492 -2.87 -31.48 -4.19
CA VAL A 492 -1.99 -30.92 -3.14
C VAL A 492 -0.59 -30.64 -3.69
N GLU A 493 -0.15 -31.40 -4.68
CA GLU A 493 1.09 -31.19 -5.45
C GLU A 493 1.09 -29.87 -6.25
N ASN A 494 -0.08 -29.29 -6.50
CA ASN A 494 -0.20 -28.00 -7.17
C ASN A 494 -0.20 -26.80 -6.19
N ALA A 495 -0.09 -27.07 -4.89
CA ALA A 495 0.06 -26.05 -3.85
C ALA A 495 1.54 -25.89 -3.46
N HIS A 496 2.16 -24.82 -3.94
CA HIS A 496 3.58 -24.53 -3.78
C HIS A 496 3.82 -23.57 -2.62
N PHE A 497 4.60 -23.98 -1.62
CA PHE A 497 4.93 -23.15 -0.45
C PHE A 497 6.36 -22.66 -0.54
N LEU A 498 6.54 -21.41 -0.96
CA LEU A 498 7.85 -20.86 -1.32
C LEU A 498 8.69 -20.48 -0.10
N ASN A 499 8.04 -20.06 1.00
CA ASN A 499 8.69 -19.57 2.23
C ASN A 499 9.84 -18.59 1.91
N MET A 500 9.49 -17.51 1.21
CA MET A 500 10.45 -16.59 0.63
C MET A 500 11.39 -16.00 1.69
N PRO A 501 12.74 -16.06 1.50
CA PRO A 501 13.74 -15.62 2.46
C PRO A 501 13.52 -14.22 3.05
N PHE A 502 13.00 -13.27 2.26
CA PHE A 502 12.75 -11.91 2.74
C PHE A 502 11.80 -11.83 3.95
N TYR A 503 10.90 -12.81 4.08
CA TYR A 503 9.84 -12.87 5.09
C TYR A 503 10.25 -13.67 6.34
N GLU A 504 11.22 -14.58 6.22
CA GLU A 504 11.63 -15.51 7.28
C GLU A 504 12.65 -14.89 8.26
N THR A 505 12.43 -13.63 8.66
CA THR A 505 13.33 -12.87 9.56
C THR A 505 13.07 -13.15 11.03
N GLY A 506 11.83 -13.52 11.37
CA GLY A 506 11.37 -13.66 12.75
C GLY A 506 10.98 -12.37 13.44
N THR A 507 11.05 -11.24 12.74
CA THR A 507 10.56 -9.95 13.25
C THR A 507 9.45 -9.44 12.33
N VAL A 508 8.67 -8.46 12.80
CA VAL A 508 7.71 -7.74 11.94
C VAL A 508 8.43 -7.06 10.76
N GLN A 509 9.71 -6.71 10.94
CA GLN A 509 10.54 -6.13 9.89
C GLN A 509 11.05 -7.21 8.93
N LYS A 510 10.74 -7.01 7.65
CA LYS A 510 11.13 -7.88 6.55
C LYS A 510 12.48 -7.44 5.98
N ASN A 511 13.25 -8.39 5.47
CA ASN A 511 14.46 -8.06 4.71
C ASN A 511 14.06 -7.51 3.33
N PRO A 512 14.93 -6.72 2.68
CA PRO A 512 14.80 -6.44 1.25
C PRO A 512 14.82 -7.75 0.44
N ILE A 513 14.15 -7.77 -0.72
CA ILE A 513 14.23 -8.93 -1.62
C ILE A 513 15.68 -9.19 -2.04
N GLY A 514 16.07 -10.46 -2.05
CA GLY A 514 17.38 -10.90 -2.50
C GLY A 514 17.32 -11.72 -3.78
N GLU A 515 18.49 -12.11 -4.27
CA GLU A 515 18.63 -12.98 -5.45
C GLU A 515 18.00 -14.37 -5.23
N ALA A 516 17.99 -14.86 -3.98
CA ALA A 516 17.38 -16.13 -3.62
C ALA A 516 15.85 -16.10 -3.82
N ASP A 517 15.20 -15.00 -3.41
CA ASP A 517 13.77 -14.77 -3.59
C ASP A 517 13.38 -14.83 -5.08
N ILE A 518 14.12 -14.10 -5.92
CA ILE A 518 13.85 -14.03 -7.36
C ILE A 518 14.01 -15.40 -8.03
N LYS A 519 15.06 -16.15 -7.66
CA LYS A 519 15.33 -17.48 -8.23
C LYS A 519 14.25 -18.51 -7.87
N ILE A 520 13.68 -18.45 -6.68
CA ILE A 520 12.60 -19.37 -6.29
C ILE A 520 11.39 -19.19 -7.23
N ILE A 521 11.02 -17.95 -7.52
CA ILE A 521 9.93 -17.63 -8.45
C ILE A 521 10.28 -18.02 -9.88
N GLU A 522 11.50 -17.73 -10.34
CA GLU A 522 11.96 -18.10 -11.68
C GLU A 522 11.90 -19.61 -11.90
N ASN A 523 12.41 -20.39 -10.95
CA ASN A 523 12.42 -21.85 -11.02
C ASN A 523 10.98 -22.41 -11.13
N LEU A 524 10.05 -21.86 -10.35
CA LEU A 524 8.65 -22.28 -10.39
C LEU A 524 7.97 -21.95 -11.73
N ILE A 525 8.20 -20.75 -12.27
CA ILE A 525 7.68 -20.35 -13.58
C ILE A 525 8.23 -21.26 -14.67
N GLU A 526 9.51 -21.65 -14.58
CA GLU A 526 10.16 -22.54 -15.54
C GLU A 526 9.69 -24.00 -15.44
N GLU A 527 9.36 -24.46 -14.23
CA GLU A 527 8.78 -25.77 -13.99
C GLU A 527 7.36 -25.87 -14.59
N ILE A 528 6.49 -24.91 -14.27
CA ILE A 528 5.07 -24.93 -14.66
C ILE A 528 4.86 -24.50 -16.12
N LYS A 529 5.68 -23.57 -16.62
CA LYS A 529 5.51 -22.93 -17.94
C LYS A 529 4.09 -22.38 -18.13
N PRO A 530 3.62 -21.45 -17.28
CA PRO A 530 2.23 -21.02 -17.25
C PRO A 530 1.81 -20.29 -18.54
N HIS A 531 0.56 -20.47 -18.97
CA HIS A 531 -0.09 -19.65 -19.99
C HIS A 531 -0.75 -18.39 -19.40
N GLN A 532 -1.06 -18.46 -18.10
CA GLN A 532 -1.63 -17.37 -17.31
C GLN A 532 -0.99 -17.30 -15.94
N ILE A 533 -0.72 -16.09 -15.47
CA ILE A 533 -0.30 -15.81 -14.11
C ILE A 533 -1.32 -14.85 -13.49
N TYR A 534 -1.73 -15.12 -12.26
CA TYR A 534 -2.44 -14.16 -11.42
C TYR A 534 -1.53 -13.71 -10.30
N ALA A 535 -1.48 -12.40 -10.01
CA ALA A 535 -0.68 -11.85 -8.94
C ALA A 535 -1.38 -10.68 -8.25
N ALA A 536 -1.06 -10.43 -6.99
CA ALA A 536 -1.59 -9.27 -6.26
C ALA A 536 -0.96 -7.97 -6.80
N GLY A 537 -1.78 -7.08 -7.37
CA GLY A 537 -1.42 -5.73 -7.81
C GLY A 537 -1.74 -4.65 -6.78
N ASP A 538 -1.92 -5.02 -5.51
CA ASP A 538 -2.23 -4.08 -4.43
C ASP A 538 -0.97 -3.51 -3.80
N PHE A 539 -0.35 -2.52 -4.46
CA PHE A 539 0.93 -1.94 -4.05
C PHE A 539 0.83 -1.02 -2.82
N ALA A 540 -0.40 -0.71 -2.39
CA ALA A 540 -0.70 0.07 -1.19
C ALA A 540 -1.14 -0.83 -0.02
N ASP A 541 -0.78 -2.11 -0.04
CA ASP A 541 -1.10 -3.03 1.04
C ASP A 541 -0.52 -2.52 2.38
N PRO A 542 -1.29 -2.54 3.48
CA PRO A 542 -0.85 -1.97 4.75
C PRO A 542 0.39 -2.66 5.32
N HIS A 543 0.70 -3.86 4.84
CA HIS A 543 1.78 -4.70 5.32
C HIS A 543 3.07 -4.55 4.49
N GLY A 544 2.99 -3.92 3.31
CA GLY A 544 4.05 -3.88 2.31
C GLY A 544 4.43 -5.25 1.73
N THR A 545 3.77 -6.34 2.13
CA THR A 545 4.11 -7.70 1.65
C THR A 545 3.78 -7.81 0.16
N HIS A 546 2.62 -7.29 -0.27
CA HIS A 546 2.16 -7.45 -1.64
C HIS A 546 3.11 -6.75 -2.61
N LYS A 547 3.56 -5.53 -2.28
CA LYS A 547 4.56 -4.82 -3.09
C LYS A 547 5.89 -5.56 -3.16
N VAL A 548 6.40 -6.07 -2.04
CA VAL A 548 7.67 -6.82 -2.00
C VAL A 548 7.56 -8.14 -2.77
N CYS A 549 6.45 -8.85 -2.62
CA CYS A 549 6.11 -10.05 -3.38
C CYS A 549 6.01 -9.77 -4.88
N TRP A 550 5.38 -8.66 -5.27
CA TRP A 550 5.28 -8.21 -6.65
C TRP A 550 6.65 -7.86 -7.24
N ASP A 551 7.49 -7.11 -6.51
CA ASP A 551 8.83 -6.74 -6.99
C ASP A 551 9.67 -7.99 -7.31
N ALA A 552 9.52 -9.06 -6.53
CA ALA A 552 10.17 -10.34 -6.82
C ALA A 552 9.59 -11.04 -8.07
N ILE A 553 8.27 -11.00 -8.25
CA ILE A 553 7.58 -11.53 -9.45
C ILE A 553 8.01 -10.75 -10.69
N GLU A 554 7.96 -9.42 -10.65
CA GLU A 554 8.34 -8.53 -11.74
C GLU A 554 9.80 -8.75 -12.16
N ALA A 555 10.72 -8.87 -11.19
CA ALA A 555 12.11 -9.20 -11.47
C ALA A 555 12.27 -10.57 -12.14
N ALA A 556 11.55 -11.60 -11.68
CA ALA A 556 11.58 -12.94 -12.26
C ALA A 556 11.00 -12.97 -13.69
N LEU A 557 9.90 -12.25 -13.92
CA LEU A 557 9.27 -12.11 -15.24
C LEU A 557 10.19 -11.36 -16.21
N GLY A 558 10.83 -10.27 -15.76
CA GLY A 558 11.82 -9.52 -16.53
C GLY A 558 13.00 -10.39 -16.99
N ARG A 559 13.44 -11.34 -16.15
CA ARG A 559 14.48 -12.33 -16.50
C ARG A 559 13.96 -13.43 -17.43
N SER A 560 12.73 -13.87 -17.26
CA SER A 560 12.16 -15.01 -17.99
C SER A 560 11.50 -14.64 -19.32
N LYS A 561 11.21 -13.36 -19.59
CA LYS A 561 10.41 -12.93 -20.76
C LYS A 561 10.94 -13.35 -22.12
N HIS A 562 12.25 -13.58 -22.24
CA HIS A 562 12.88 -14.03 -23.48
C HIS A 562 12.61 -15.52 -23.79
N LYS A 563 12.18 -16.31 -22.80
CA LYS A 563 11.88 -17.75 -22.96
C LYS A 563 10.62 -17.92 -23.82
N ASN A 564 10.62 -18.90 -24.73
CA ASN A 564 9.56 -19.03 -25.75
C ASN A 564 8.14 -19.22 -25.17
N PHE A 565 7.99 -19.94 -24.05
CA PHE A 565 6.67 -20.15 -23.43
C PHE A 565 6.11 -18.86 -22.79
N MET A 566 6.97 -17.91 -22.41
CA MET A 566 6.55 -16.64 -21.82
C MET A 566 5.95 -15.68 -22.85
N LYS A 567 6.24 -15.86 -24.14
CA LYS A 567 5.62 -15.08 -25.23
C LYS A 567 4.10 -15.27 -25.30
N ASP A 568 3.59 -16.38 -24.79
CA ASP A 568 2.16 -16.69 -24.66
C ASP A 568 1.69 -16.67 -23.20
N CYS A 569 2.44 -16.06 -22.27
CA CYS A 569 2.02 -15.95 -20.88
C CYS A 569 1.38 -14.59 -20.61
N TRP A 570 0.14 -14.57 -20.12
CA TRP A 570 -0.55 -13.32 -19.74
C TRP A 570 -0.59 -13.18 -18.23
N VAL A 571 -0.29 -11.99 -17.71
CA VAL A 571 -0.32 -11.70 -16.27
C VAL A 571 -1.53 -10.82 -15.94
N TRP A 572 -2.35 -11.30 -15.01
CA TRP A 572 -3.54 -10.62 -14.51
C TRP A 572 -3.35 -10.21 -13.06
N LEU A 573 -3.58 -8.94 -12.76
CA LEU A 573 -3.43 -8.36 -11.44
C LEU A 573 -4.79 -8.29 -10.74
N TYR A 574 -4.88 -8.91 -9.57
CA TYR A 574 -6.02 -8.77 -8.67
C TYR A 574 -5.67 -7.82 -7.51
N ARG A 575 -6.67 -7.21 -6.88
CA ARG A 575 -6.47 -6.43 -5.64
C ARG A 575 -6.79 -7.26 -4.41
N GLY A 576 -6.12 -6.95 -3.30
CA GLY A 576 -6.36 -7.58 -1.99
C GLY A 576 -7.70 -7.16 -1.38
N ALA A 577 -7.93 -7.53 -0.12
CA ALA A 577 -9.20 -7.24 0.57
C ALA A 577 -9.47 -5.75 0.83
N TRP A 578 -8.51 -4.86 0.59
CA TRP A 578 -8.52 -3.48 1.06
C TRP A 578 -8.82 -2.43 -0.01
N ALA A 579 -8.60 -2.76 -1.27
CA ALA A 579 -8.75 -1.87 -2.41
C ALA A 579 -9.39 -2.62 -3.58
N GLU A 580 -9.89 -1.87 -4.55
CA GLU A 580 -10.42 -2.38 -5.81
C GLU A 580 -9.94 -1.50 -6.95
N TRP A 581 -9.90 -2.03 -8.17
CA TRP A 581 -9.54 -1.23 -9.34
C TRP A 581 -10.61 -0.17 -9.65
N ASP A 582 -10.16 1.01 -10.07
CA ASP A 582 -11.05 1.96 -10.71
C ASP A 582 -11.71 1.32 -11.94
N ILE A 583 -13.01 1.56 -12.14
CA ILE A 583 -13.80 0.88 -13.18
C ILE A 583 -13.26 1.08 -14.60
N TYR A 584 -12.62 2.22 -14.87
CA TYR A 584 -12.01 2.49 -16.17
C TYR A 584 -10.73 1.68 -16.40
N GLU A 585 -10.06 1.22 -15.34
CA GLU A 585 -8.84 0.41 -15.44
C GLU A 585 -9.14 -1.07 -15.62
N ILE A 586 -10.31 -1.54 -15.16
CA ILE A 586 -10.71 -2.96 -15.26
C ILE A 586 -10.66 -3.42 -16.71
N GLU A 587 -9.89 -4.48 -16.97
CA GLU A 587 -9.77 -5.15 -18.27
C GLU A 587 -10.47 -6.51 -18.29
N MET A 588 -10.67 -7.14 -17.13
CA MET A 588 -11.50 -8.35 -16.97
C MET A 588 -12.37 -8.24 -15.72
N ALA A 589 -13.66 -8.48 -15.86
CA ALA A 589 -14.63 -8.60 -14.77
C ALA A 589 -15.27 -9.99 -14.81
N VAL A 590 -15.13 -10.76 -13.73
CA VAL A 590 -15.66 -12.12 -13.61
C VAL A 590 -16.89 -12.10 -12.70
N PRO A 591 -18.11 -12.23 -13.25
CA PRO A 591 -19.33 -12.20 -12.46
C PRO A 591 -19.54 -13.51 -11.70
N MET A 592 -20.13 -13.39 -10.50
CA MET A 592 -20.49 -14.49 -9.63
C MET A 592 -22.00 -14.53 -9.40
N SER A 593 -22.56 -15.73 -9.34
CA SER A 593 -23.91 -15.96 -8.84
C SER A 593 -23.94 -15.97 -7.30
N PRO A 594 -25.12 -15.86 -6.66
CA PRO A 594 -25.26 -16.02 -5.21
C PRO A 594 -24.61 -17.30 -4.66
N ASP A 595 -24.78 -18.43 -5.35
CA ASP A 595 -24.15 -19.69 -4.96
C ASP A 595 -22.61 -19.63 -5.02
N GLN A 596 -22.05 -18.90 -5.97
CA GLN A 596 -20.60 -18.74 -6.10
C GLN A 596 -20.03 -17.81 -5.02
N VAL A 597 -20.77 -16.77 -4.63
CA VAL A 597 -20.44 -15.94 -3.47
C VAL A 597 -20.42 -16.78 -2.19
N LEU A 598 -21.43 -17.65 -2.00
CA LEU A 598 -21.47 -18.56 -0.86
C LEU A 598 -20.30 -19.56 -0.87
N LYS A 599 -19.96 -20.13 -2.03
CA LYS A 599 -18.79 -21.02 -2.17
C LYS A 599 -17.48 -20.29 -1.85
N LYS A 600 -17.30 -19.07 -2.35
CA LYS A 600 -16.15 -18.23 -2.02
C LYS A 600 -16.06 -18.00 -0.51
N ARG A 601 -17.17 -17.64 0.14
CA ARG A 601 -17.25 -17.47 1.60
C ARG A 601 -16.82 -18.74 2.35
N GLN A 602 -17.27 -19.91 1.91
CA GLN A 602 -16.87 -21.20 2.50
C GLN A 602 -15.39 -21.53 2.30
N GLY A 603 -14.79 -21.10 1.19
CA GLY A 603 -13.36 -21.16 0.95
C GLY A 603 -12.58 -20.28 1.93
N ILE A 604 -13.03 -19.04 2.13
CA ILE A 604 -12.43 -18.12 3.12
C ILE A 604 -12.48 -18.73 4.53
N PHE A 605 -13.57 -19.42 4.89
CA PHE A 605 -13.69 -20.10 6.20
C PHE A 605 -12.70 -21.24 6.44
N LYS A 606 -11.93 -21.67 5.44
CA LYS A 606 -10.82 -22.62 5.64
C LYS A 606 -9.62 -21.99 6.33
N HIS A 607 -9.54 -20.66 6.38
CA HIS A 607 -8.52 -19.88 7.08
C HIS A 607 -9.02 -19.41 8.45
N GLN A 608 -9.20 -20.37 9.37
CA GLN A 608 -9.81 -20.11 10.68
C GLN A 608 -8.98 -19.18 11.55
N SER A 609 -7.65 -19.28 11.53
CA SER A 609 -6.78 -18.39 12.31
C SER A 609 -6.87 -16.94 11.88
N GLN A 610 -7.53 -16.64 10.76
CA GLN A 610 -7.73 -15.28 10.24
C GLN A 610 -9.20 -14.84 10.31
N LYS A 611 -10.09 -15.71 10.79
CA LYS A 611 -11.54 -15.48 10.73
C LYS A 611 -12.05 -14.66 11.92
N ASP A 612 -11.76 -15.11 13.14
CA ASP A 612 -12.36 -14.59 14.36
C ASP A 612 -11.44 -13.55 15.00
N GLY A 613 -11.72 -12.26 14.80
CA GLY A 613 -10.91 -11.18 15.37
C GLY A 613 -9.47 -11.25 14.87
N VAL A 614 -9.29 -10.91 13.59
CA VAL A 614 -7.96 -10.85 12.97
C VAL A 614 -7.02 -10.07 13.88
N VAL A 615 -5.81 -10.59 14.09
CA VAL A 615 -4.74 -9.87 14.82
C VAL A 615 -4.56 -8.43 14.27
N PHE A 616 -4.92 -8.23 13.00
CA PHE A 616 -4.74 -7.00 12.22
C PHE A 616 -6.06 -6.44 11.64
N GLN A 617 -7.05 -6.23 12.49
CA GLN A 617 -8.25 -5.46 12.12
C GLN A 617 -7.91 -3.97 12.16
N GLY A 618 -7.82 -3.31 10.99
CA GLY A 618 -7.74 -1.84 10.92
C GLY A 618 -9.04 -1.18 11.40
N ASP A 619 -9.34 0.04 10.93
CA ASP A 619 -10.54 0.81 11.35
C ASP A 619 -11.88 0.12 11.00
N ASP A 620 -11.82 -0.90 10.15
CA ASP A 620 -12.97 -1.63 9.65
C ASP A 620 -13.27 -2.85 10.53
N SER A 621 -14.38 -2.82 11.28
CA SER A 621 -14.80 -3.90 12.17
C SER A 621 -15.34 -5.15 11.45
N ARG A 622 -15.42 -5.16 10.12
CA ARG A 622 -15.86 -6.32 9.35
C ARG A 622 -14.82 -7.44 9.36
N GLU A 623 -15.30 -8.68 9.30
CA GLU A 623 -14.47 -9.87 9.07
C GLU A 623 -14.03 -9.94 7.60
N PHE A 624 -12.94 -10.65 7.30
CA PHE A 624 -12.40 -10.70 5.92
C PHE A 624 -13.40 -11.18 4.87
N TRP A 625 -14.26 -12.14 5.21
CA TRP A 625 -15.27 -12.62 4.27
C TRP A 625 -16.34 -11.56 3.97
N GLN A 626 -16.71 -10.74 4.96
CA GLN A 626 -17.66 -9.64 4.78
C GLN A 626 -17.05 -8.57 3.86
N ARG A 627 -15.76 -8.25 4.07
CA ARG A 627 -15.03 -7.31 3.21
C ARG A 627 -14.95 -7.83 1.77
N ALA A 628 -14.54 -9.08 1.58
CA ALA A 628 -14.43 -9.68 0.26
C ALA A 628 -15.77 -9.66 -0.49
N GLU A 629 -16.86 -10.00 0.21
CA GLU A 629 -18.21 -9.99 -0.36
C GLU A 629 -18.70 -8.58 -0.69
N GLU A 630 -18.58 -7.64 0.24
CA GLU A 630 -19.03 -6.25 0.01
C GLU A 630 -18.20 -5.57 -1.08
N ARG A 631 -16.89 -5.82 -1.14
CA ARG A 631 -16.02 -5.35 -2.22
C ARG A 631 -16.51 -5.86 -3.57
N ASN A 632 -16.71 -7.18 -3.71
CA ASN A 632 -17.15 -7.74 -5.00
C ASN A 632 -18.58 -7.34 -5.36
N ARG A 633 -19.48 -7.16 -4.39
CA ARG A 633 -20.82 -6.59 -4.61
C ARG A 633 -20.72 -5.13 -5.03
N GLY A 634 -19.82 -4.35 -4.43
CA GLY A 634 -19.52 -2.97 -4.81
C GLY A 634 -19.12 -2.87 -6.27
N THR A 635 -18.20 -3.72 -6.74
CA THR A 635 -17.81 -3.79 -8.15
C THR A 635 -19.00 -4.11 -9.06
N ALA A 636 -19.86 -5.05 -8.69
CA ALA A 636 -21.05 -5.37 -9.47
C ALA A 636 -22.05 -4.20 -9.51
N GLN A 637 -22.27 -3.52 -8.37
CA GLN A 637 -23.12 -2.33 -8.29
C GLN A 637 -22.57 -1.18 -9.16
N LEU A 638 -21.25 -1.00 -9.20
CA LEU A 638 -20.63 -0.01 -10.07
C LEU A 638 -20.93 -0.29 -11.55
N TYR A 639 -20.90 -1.55 -11.99
CA TYR A 639 -21.27 -1.92 -13.36
C TYR A 639 -22.77 -1.66 -13.62
N ASP A 640 -23.64 -2.02 -12.68
CA ASP A 640 -25.09 -1.78 -12.75
C ASP A 640 -25.42 -0.29 -12.85
N ASP A 641 -24.82 0.54 -11.99
CA ASP A 641 -25.02 2.00 -11.97
C ASP A 641 -24.62 2.68 -13.30
N LEU A 642 -23.63 2.11 -14.01
CA LEU A 642 -23.21 2.56 -15.35
C LEU A 642 -24.19 2.11 -16.46
N GLY A 643 -25.15 1.24 -16.16
CA GLY A 643 -26.19 0.74 -17.05
C GLY A 643 -25.95 -0.67 -17.62
N LEU A 644 -25.01 -1.44 -17.05
CA LEU A 644 -24.75 -2.83 -17.45
C LEU A 644 -25.68 -3.79 -16.72
N ALA A 645 -25.58 -5.09 -17.01
CA ALA A 645 -26.41 -6.10 -16.36
C ALA A 645 -26.12 -6.21 -14.86
N GLU A 646 -27.17 -6.44 -14.08
CA GLU A 646 -27.10 -6.65 -12.63
C GLU A 646 -26.52 -8.04 -12.31
N TYR A 647 -25.52 -8.09 -11.43
CA TYR A 647 -24.91 -9.32 -10.92
C TYR A 647 -24.79 -9.25 -9.40
N GLU A 648 -24.78 -10.40 -8.72
CA GLU A 648 -24.63 -10.44 -7.26
C GLU A 648 -23.26 -9.89 -6.82
N ALA A 649 -22.20 -10.24 -7.55
CA ALA A 649 -20.84 -9.83 -7.25
C ALA A 649 -19.92 -10.01 -8.47
N MET A 650 -18.82 -9.24 -8.52
CA MET A 650 -17.79 -9.30 -9.57
C MET A 650 -16.38 -9.23 -8.99
N GLU A 651 -15.47 -10.02 -9.54
CA GLU A 651 -14.02 -9.89 -9.33
C GLU A 651 -13.39 -9.16 -10.52
N ALA A 652 -12.50 -8.21 -10.26
CA ALA A 652 -11.89 -7.36 -11.26
C ALA A 652 -10.39 -7.61 -11.40
N PHE A 653 -9.90 -7.55 -12.64
CA PHE A 653 -8.49 -7.75 -12.97
C PHE A 653 -8.02 -6.74 -14.01
N VAL A 654 -6.74 -6.38 -13.90
CA VAL A 654 -6.01 -5.54 -14.86
C VAL A 654 -4.86 -6.35 -15.44
N ARG A 655 -4.59 -6.22 -16.74
CA ARG A 655 -3.53 -6.97 -17.39
C ARG A 655 -2.19 -6.24 -17.26
N TRP A 656 -1.19 -6.93 -16.74
CA TRP A 656 0.19 -6.47 -16.77
C TRP A 656 0.88 -6.95 -18.05
N LYS A 657 1.55 -6.02 -18.76
CA LYS A 657 2.21 -6.25 -20.06
C LYS A 657 3.72 -6.05 -19.88
N PHE A 658 4.55 -6.98 -20.34
CA PHE A 658 5.99 -7.06 -20.00
C PHE A 658 6.91 -7.59 -21.09
#